data_AF-A0A960TA01-F1
#
_entry.id   AF-A0A960TA01-F1
#
_cell.length_a   1.000
_cell.length_b   1.000
_cell.length_c   1.000
_cell.angle_alpha   90.00
_cell.angle_beta   90.00
_cell.angle_gamma   90.00
#
_symmetry.space_group_name_H-M   'P 1'
#
loop_
_entity.id
_entity.type
_entity.pdbx_description
1 polymer ?
#
loop_
_entity_poly.entity_id
_entity_poly.type
_entity_poly.pdbx_seq_one_letter_code
_entity_poly.pdbx_strand_id
1 'polypeptide(L)'
;MKRSALNLATLRSVLGIMSRSHAQPDLFRPRSSGSRPWKWTALLIAAFLLFPVIISSQEFPVFRIKEEKARQHFQKGLGFYNRQNYVAAREFFYKALDVHPYFHLARRYLGDSYFYSGDFNGALEQWSYLQEVSRGAYPTVGERLEILEFHLNQYSDPGDQSYLRKYDSSTFRRVPLDYPVDVAVDSRNRQYLVNYRDANIVQLSADGTLLNQFKGPFYDPLKGPIAAIVHDDLIYVADYDADEISVFRTSGARLRSFGESGSGEGQFRGPSGLVVESGYLFVCDAGNGRVEKFDLDGNFLASLKSRESRLQQPSGIAGNGRGILYISDKKTGLIHIMDIDGNMLDSISSPELQEPRGLEFSGNRLWIADEKTGVLFYDASARRVQKMTEIRDFEDRPVLWNRVFSVRSDSRDSLLISDYGAHQVVMTTPEAYKRSGLNIKLQKVDVASFPVVGLFVQAETRDGMNLPGLSRKEIFVYENDRRIGGVRTDNMEPYQKRTNIVVVKENSEKLRSEGLDDMIPAVLQPMLLPLSVVDRFKLVRSGEQSRLIYEGRERKQILKLMSTGETTSAPSLGMSSYFAISELVSEIGPRGVVLVVSGALPEDTFSPYGIDKIVQYARAQQVQIHVVSFEQDRDLIPLYQDLAHRTDGEYLRAFDETALKDLYAKIRSHTDSRYILTYDSLAGQSLKDRYVDVRVEVHFQNTSGVGDGGFFVPGE
;
A
#
# COMPACT_ATOMS: atom_id res chain seq x y z
N MET A 1 -43.05 -8.41 38.48
CA MET A 1 -44.39 -8.90 38.05
C MET A 1 -44.26 -9.31 36.58
N LYS A 2 -44.46 -10.60 36.23
CA LYS A 2 -45.66 -11.19 35.59
C LYS A 2 -46.02 -10.51 34.24
N ARG A 3 -46.38 -11.17 33.13
CA ARG A 3 -46.47 -12.58 32.64
C ARG A 3 -46.81 -12.47 31.12
N SER A 4 -46.67 -13.45 30.22
CA SER A 4 -46.01 -14.77 30.17
C SER A 4 -45.97 -15.26 28.71
N ALA A 5 -44.85 -15.82 28.25
CA ALA A 5 -44.72 -17.21 27.77
C ALA A 5 -46.01 -17.90 27.25
N LEU A 6 -45.97 -18.35 25.99
CA LEU A 6 -46.46 -19.67 25.60
C LEU A 6 -45.51 -20.27 24.55
N ASN A 7 -45.53 -21.60 24.42
CA ASN A 7 -44.45 -22.43 23.89
C ASN A 7 -45.06 -23.69 23.23
N LEU A 8 -44.28 -24.46 22.47
CA LEU A 8 -44.60 -25.83 21.96
C LEU A 8 -45.75 -25.88 20.92
N ALA A 9 -45.85 -26.83 19.98
CA ALA A 9 -45.00 -27.88 19.39
C ALA A 9 -45.68 -28.35 18.06
N THR A 10 -45.33 -29.38 17.26
CA THR A 10 -44.57 -30.63 17.47
C THR A 10 -44.28 -31.33 16.12
N LEU A 11 -43.34 -32.30 16.12
CA LEU A 11 -43.19 -33.49 15.22
C LEU A 11 -42.87 -33.22 13.71
N ARG A 12 -41.76 -33.72 13.13
CA ARG A 12 -41.39 -35.15 12.84
C ARG A 12 -42.38 -35.83 11.88
N SER A 13 -42.01 -36.64 10.88
CA SER A 13 -40.69 -37.14 10.39
C SER A 13 -40.89 -38.18 9.26
N VAL A 14 -39.82 -38.50 8.51
CA VAL A 14 -39.36 -39.84 8.04
C VAL A 14 -39.01 -39.98 6.54
N LEU A 15 -37.88 -40.66 6.35
CA LEU A 15 -37.18 -41.19 5.16
C LEU A 15 -38.01 -41.67 3.95
N GLY A 16 -37.36 -41.74 2.76
CA GLY A 16 -37.98 -42.36 1.57
C GLY A 16 -37.15 -42.58 0.28
N ILE A 17 -35.86 -42.92 0.36
CA ILE A 17 -35.09 -43.82 -0.57
C ILE A 17 -35.21 -43.64 -2.13
N MET A 18 -34.04 -43.42 -2.77
CA MET A 18 -33.55 -43.91 -4.10
C MET A 18 -34.55 -44.23 -5.24
N SER A 19 -34.31 -43.83 -6.50
CA SER A 19 -33.19 -44.36 -7.31
C SER A 19 -33.13 -43.77 -8.75
N ARG A 20 -31.93 -43.91 -9.37
CA ARG A 20 -31.56 -44.18 -10.79
C ARG A 20 -32.65 -44.10 -11.90
N SER A 21 -32.35 -43.75 -13.17
CA SER A 21 -31.13 -43.25 -13.84
C SER A 21 -31.37 -42.99 -15.34
N HIS A 22 -30.67 -41.98 -15.91
CA HIS A 22 -30.14 -41.92 -17.29
C HIS A 22 -31.06 -41.88 -18.55
N ALA A 23 -30.45 -41.34 -19.62
CA ALA A 23 -30.77 -41.48 -21.05
C ALA A 23 -31.89 -40.59 -21.69
N GLN A 24 -31.45 -39.43 -22.15
CA GLN A 24 -31.54 -38.91 -23.55
C GLN A 24 -31.74 -39.97 -24.69
N PRO A 25 -32.02 -39.57 -25.97
CA PRO A 25 -32.35 -38.23 -26.49
C PRO A 25 -33.45 -38.17 -27.61
N ASP A 26 -33.76 -36.93 -28.03
CA ASP A 26 -33.94 -36.44 -29.41
C ASP A 26 -35.09 -36.84 -30.38
N LEU A 27 -35.27 -35.90 -31.33
CA LEU A 27 -35.95 -35.98 -32.64
C LEU A 27 -37.49 -36.08 -32.65
N PHE A 28 -38.16 -35.02 -33.11
CA PHE A 28 -38.70 -34.91 -34.48
C PHE A 28 -39.45 -33.58 -34.73
N ARG A 29 -39.03 -32.84 -35.76
CA ARG A 29 -39.87 -31.92 -36.59
C ARG A 29 -40.14 -32.68 -37.93
N PRO A 30 -41.10 -32.33 -38.83
CA PRO A 30 -41.65 -30.98 -39.05
C PRO A 30 -43.13 -30.82 -39.58
N ARG A 31 -43.55 -29.55 -39.73
CA ARG A 31 -44.38 -28.93 -40.81
C ARG A 31 -45.89 -29.23 -41.02
N SER A 32 -46.65 -28.11 -40.97
CA SER A 32 -47.74 -27.63 -41.88
C SER A 32 -49.03 -28.45 -42.03
N SER A 33 -50.25 -27.90 -42.22
CA SER A 33 -50.82 -26.55 -42.51
C SER A 33 -52.23 -26.48 -41.87
N GLY A 34 -53.00 -25.40 -41.67
CA GLY A 34 -52.96 -24.00 -42.14
C GLY A 34 -54.40 -23.53 -42.45
N SER A 35 -55.02 -22.71 -41.58
CA SER A 35 -56.23 -21.91 -41.87
C SER A 35 -56.52 -20.89 -40.74
N ARG A 36 -56.91 -19.66 -41.12
CA ARG A 36 -57.30 -18.50 -40.24
C ARG A 36 -58.80 -18.20 -40.49
N PRO A 37 -59.57 -17.48 -39.61
CA PRO A 37 -59.22 -16.14 -39.08
C PRO A 37 -59.73 -15.73 -37.66
N TRP A 38 -59.31 -14.52 -37.23
CA TRP A 38 -59.96 -13.51 -36.32
C TRP A 38 -61.04 -13.94 -35.28
N LYS A 39 -61.08 -13.49 -34.02
CA LYS A 39 -60.44 -12.40 -33.22
C LYS A 39 -60.14 -12.99 -31.81
N TRP A 40 -59.14 -12.60 -31.00
CA TRP A 40 -59.02 -11.37 -30.20
C TRP A 40 -57.63 -11.33 -29.53
N THR A 41 -56.74 -10.40 -29.88
CA THR A 41 -55.56 -10.01 -29.04
C THR A 41 -55.08 -8.62 -29.47
N ALA A 42 -55.57 -7.57 -28.81
CA ALA A 42 -55.13 -6.19 -29.05
C ALA A 42 -55.35 -5.31 -27.80
N LEU A 43 -54.75 -5.70 -26.68
CA LEU A 43 -54.59 -4.92 -25.46
C LEU A 43 -53.37 -5.51 -24.72
N LEU A 44 -52.54 -4.65 -24.08
CA LEU A 44 -51.24 -4.96 -23.45
C LEU A 44 -50.00 -5.11 -24.37
N ILE A 45 -49.83 -4.23 -25.37
CA ILE A 45 -48.49 -3.91 -25.93
C ILE A 45 -48.13 -2.41 -25.78
N ALA A 46 -49.08 -1.54 -25.40
CA ALA A 46 -48.88 -0.09 -25.32
C ALA A 46 -48.61 0.46 -23.89
N ALA A 47 -48.02 -0.34 -22.99
CA ALA A 47 -47.80 0.05 -21.59
C ALA A 47 -46.38 -0.21 -21.05
N PHE A 48 -45.43 -0.62 -21.91
CA PHE A 48 -44.05 -0.95 -21.52
C PHE A 48 -42.98 -0.18 -22.34
N LEU A 49 -43.34 1.00 -22.87
CA LEU A 49 -42.45 1.89 -23.64
C LEU A 49 -42.38 3.32 -23.09
N LEU A 50 -42.80 3.54 -21.83
CA LEU A 50 -42.66 4.80 -21.12
C LEU A 50 -42.28 4.58 -19.64
N PHE A 51 -41.26 3.75 -19.40
CA PHE A 51 -40.35 4.05 -18.29
C PHE A 51 -39.28 4.98 -18.86
N PRO A 52 -39.09 6.20 -18.32
CA PRO A 52 -37.85 6.91 -18.57
C PRO A 52 -36.74 6.06 -17.97
N VAL A 53 -35.88 5.51 -18.82
CA VAL A 53 -34.51 5.23 -18.38
C VAL A 53 -34.01 6.57 -17.86
N ILE A 54 -33.72 6.66 -16.56
CA ILE A 54 -33.05 7.83 -16.00
C ILE A 54 -31.62 7.76 -16.54
N ILE A 55 -31.44 8.35 -17.72
CA ILE A 55 -30.15 8.57 -18.34
C ILE A 55 -29.46 9.61 -17.44
N SER A 56 -28.65 9.12 -16.51
CA SER A 56 -27.80 9.96 -15.64
C SER A 56 -26.44 10.26 -16.27
N SER A 57 -26.29 10.10 -17.59
CA SER A 57 -25.21 10.81 -18.26
C SER A 57 -25.45 12.31 -18.06
N GLN A 58 -24.45 13.01 -17.53
CA GLN A 58 -24.42 14.47 -17.60
C GLN A 58 -24.25 14.89 -19.07
N GLU A 59 -25.33 14.80 -19.86
CA GLU A 59 -25.43 15.59 -21.08
C GLU A 59 -25.30 17.05 -20.65
N PHE A 60 -24.18 17.65 -21.02
CA PHE A 60 -23.91 19.04 -20.73
C PHE A 60 -25.11 19.89 -21.14
N PRO A 61 -25.69 20.70 -20.24
CA PRO A 61 -26.85 21.51 -20.58
C PRO A 61 -26.50 22.41 -21.77
N VAL A 62 -27.46 22.63 -22.66
CA VAL A 62 -27.27 23.46 -23.85
C VAL A 62 -26.88 24.87 -23.41
N PHE A 63 -25.58 25.16 -23.47
CA PHE A 63 -25.01 26.34 -22.87
C PHE A 63 -25.53 27.62 -23.52
N ARG A 64 -25.92 28.57 -22.68
CA ARG A 64 -26.10 29.97 -23.10
C ARG A 64 -24.73 30.57 -23.44
N ILE A 65 -24.71 31.60 -24.28
CA ILE A 65 -23.46 32.25 -24.76
C ILE A 65 -22.51 32.67 -23.63
N LYS A 66 -23.04 33.03 -22.44
CA LYS A 66 -22.21 33.33 -21.25
C LYS A 66 -21.58 32.09 -20.61
N GLU A 67 -22.27 30.95 -20.62
CA GLU A 67 -21.85 29.71 -19.99
C GLU A 67 -20.77 28.99 -20.83
N GLU A 68 -20.74 29.22 -22.15
CA GLU A 68 -19.67 28.78 -23.05
C GLU A 68 -18.28 29.30 -22.61
N LYS A 69 -18.22 30.51 -22.02
CA LYS A 69 -16.97 31.03 -21.42
C LYS A 69 -16.57 30.23 -20.16
N ALA A 70 -17.54 29.82 -19.34
CA ALA A 70 -17.28 28.95 -18.19
C ALA A 70 -16.79 27.56 -18.66
N ARG A 71 -17.36 27.00 -19.73
CA ARG A 71 -16.90 25.77 -20.39
C ARG A 71 -15.44 25.88 -20.84
N GLN A 72 -15.07 26.96 -21.51
CA GLN A 72 -13.68 27.19 -21.96
C GLN A 72 -12.69 27.34 -20.79
N HIS A 73 -13.09 28.01 -19.70
CA HIS A 73 -12.26 28.07 -18.50
C HIS A 73 -12.11 26.69 -17.85
N PHE A 74 -13.19 25.92 -17.75
CA PHE A 74 -13.17 24.55 -17.23
C PHE A 74 -12.32 23.60 -18.09
N GLN A 75 -12.44 23.63 -19.43
CA GLN A 75 -11.62 22.83 -20.35
C GLN A 75 -10.12 23.13 -20.18
N LYS A 76 -9.75 24.39 -20.01
CA LYS A 76 -8.36 24.78 -19.70
C LYS A 76 -7.91 24.30 -18.32
N GLY A 77 -8.75 24.45 -17.30
CA GLY A 77 -8.49 23.94 -15.95
C GLY A 77 -8.27 22.44 -15.93
N LEU A 78 -9.14 21.67 -16.60
CA LEU A 78 -9.01 20.22 -16.75
C LEU A 78 -7.74 19.82 -17.50
N GLY A 79 -7.33 20.61 -18.51
CA GLY A 79 -6.05 20.43 -19.20
C GLY A 79 -4.83 20.61 -18.29
N PHE A 80 -4.86 21.53 -17.32
CA PHE A 80 -3.82 21.66 -16.30
C PHE A 80 -3.91 20.56 -15.23
N TYR A 81 -5.12 20.18 -14.81
CA TYR A 81 -5.37 19.10 -13.85
C TYR A 81 -4.86 17.75 -14.37
N ASN A 82 -5.14 17.41 -15.62
CA ASN A 82 -4.64 16.19 -16.28
C ASN A 82 -3.15 16.27 -16.67
N ARG A 83 -2.49 17.43 -16.47
CA ARG A 83 -1.03 17.56 -16.44
C ARG A 83 -0.48 17.64 -15.01
N GLN A 84 -1.35 17.43 -14.02
CA GLN A 84 -1.10 17.48 -12.58
C GLN A 84 -0.53 18.81 -12.08
N ASN A 85 -0.74 19.90 -12.82
CA ASN A 85 -0.50 21.26 -12.37
C ASN A 85 -1.76 21.79 -11.67
N TYR A 86 -2.01 21.27 -10.47
CA TYR A 86 -3.21 21.56 -9.69
C TYR A 86 -3.33 23.04 -9.32
N VAL A 87 -2.20 23.73 -9.07
CA VAL A 87 -2.18 25.18 -8.78
C VAL A 87 -2.71 25.98 -9.96
N ALA A 88 -2.23 25.73 -11.19
CA ALA A 88 -2.76 26.39 -12.38
C ALA A 88 -4.23 25.99 -12.66
N ALA A 89 -4.57 24.71 -12.48
CA ALA A 89 -5.93 24.21 -12.67
C ALA A 89 -6.95 24.95 -11.79
N ARG A 90 -6.63 25.13 -10.51
CA ARG A 90 -7.41 25.86 -9.51
C ARG A 90 -7.80 27.27 -9.99
N GLU A 91 -6.85 28.03 -10.53
CA GLU A 91 -7.09 29.39 -11.06
C GLU A 91 -8.08 29.42 -12.23
N PHE A 92 -8.11 28.36 -13.06
CA PHE A 92 -9.05 28.23 -14.17
C PHE A 92 -10.43 27.74 -13.71
N PHE A 93 -10.51 26.85 -12.71
CA PHE A 93 -11.79 26.46 -12.11
C PHE A 93 -12.46 27.61 -11.36
N TYR A 94 -11.69 28.45 -10.66
CA TYR A 94 -12.21 29.70 -10.09
C TYR A 94 -12.81 30.62 -11.16
N LYS A 95 -12.10 30.83 -12.29
CA LYS A 95 -12.62 31.63 -13.41
C LYS A 95 -13.86 31.02 -14.08
N ALA A 96 -14.03 29.70 -14.02
CA ALA A 96 -15.26 29.05 -14.47
C ALA A 96 -16.43 29.31 -13.50
N LEU A 97 -16.19 29.26 -12.19
CA LEU A 97 -17.20 29.54 -11.15
C LEU A 97 -17.58 31.01 -11.03
N ASP A 98 -16.65 31.95 -11.28
CA ASP A 98 -16.93 33.39 -11.37
C ASP A 98 -17.96 33.70 -12.48
N VAL A 99 -17.87 32.97 -13.60
CA VAL A 99 -18.84 33.07 -14.71
C VAL A 99 -20.12 32.26 -14.43
N HIS A 100 -20.01 31.10 -13.77
CA HIS A 100 -21.16 30.24 -13.44
C HIS A 100 -21.01 29.60 -12.03
N PRO A 101 -21.51 30.26 -10.95
CA PRO A 101 -21.27 29.82 -9.57
C PRO A 101 -21.80 28.43 -9.19
N TYR A 102 -22.81 27.95 -9.93
CA TYR A 102 -23.46 26.65 -9.76
C TYR A 102 -22.86 25.55 -10.66
N PHE A 103 -21.70 25.79 -11.30
CA PHE A 103 -21.02 24.77 -12.10
C PHE A 103 -20.39 23.70 -11.19
N HIS A 104 -21.22 22.76 -10.74
CA HIS A 104 -20.86 21.72 -9.77
C HIS A 104 -19.59 20.95 -10.13
N LEU A 105 -19.44 20.55 -11.40
CA LEU A 105 -18.26 19.85 -11.88
C LEU A 105 -16.98 20.70 -11.73
N ALA A 106 -17.02 21.99 -12.09
CA ALA A 106 -15.88 22.89 -11.88
C ALA A 106 -15.54 23.05 -10.40
N ARG A 107 -16.54 23.09 -9.49
CA ARG A 107 -16.31 23.13 -8.04
C ARG A 107 -15.72 21.83 -7.49
N ARG A 108 -16.15 20.67 -8.00
CA ARG A 108 -15.57 19.36 -7.65
C ARG A 108 -14.07 19.33 -7.96
N TYR A 109 -13.70 19.65 -9.20
CA TYR A 109 -12.31 19.72 -9.62
C TYR A 109 -11.52 20.85 -8.91
N LEU A 110 -12.17 21.93 -8.47
CA LEU A 110 -11.55 22.96 -7.65
C LEU A 110 -11.14 22.40 -6.27
N GLY A 111 -12.05 21.71 -5.57
CA GLY A 111 -11.77 21.05 -4.29
C GLY A 111 -10.66 19.99 -4.42
N ASP A 112 -10.70 19.18 -5.47
CA ASP A 112 -9.61 18.23 -5.78
C ASP A 112 -8.27 18.95 -6.00
N SER A 113 -8.27 20.07 -6.73
CA SER A 113 -7.06 20.86 -6.99
C SER A 113 -6.48 21.44 -5.70
N TYR A 114 -7.33 21.87 -4.77
CA TYR A 114 -6.93 22.27 -3.42
C TYR A 114 -6.28 21.11 -2.66
N PHE A 115 -6.95 19.96 -2.57
CA PHE A 115 -6.45 18.76 -1.88
C PHE A 115 -5.08 18.32 -2.41
N TYR A 116 -4.96 18.12 -3.73
CA TYR A 116 -3.71 17.70 -4.35
C TYR A 116 -2.60 18.77 -4.29
N SER A 117 -2.92 20.03 -4.00
CA SER A 117 -1.94 21.12 -3.78
C SER A 117 -1.52 21.29 -2.31
N GLY A 118 -1.96 20.42 -1.40
CA GLY A 118 -1.66 20.48 0.03
C GLY A 118 -2.42 21.56 0.80
N ASP A 119 -3.64 21.87 0.38
CA ASP A 119 -4.47 22.91 0.98
C ASP A 119 -5.82 22.32 1.38
N PHE A 120 -5.79 21.58 2.50
CA PHE A 120 -6.90 20.74 2.94
C PHE A 120 -8.11 21.56 3.41
N ASN A 121 -7.88 22.74 3.99
CA ASN A 121 -8.97 23.64 4.40
C ASN A 121 -9.74 24.16 3.19
N GLY A 122 -9.05 24.56 2.11
CA GLY A 122 -9.70 24.94 0.86
C GLY A 122 -10.46 23.79 0.19
N ALA A 123 -9.93 22.56 0.28
CA ALA A 123 -10.61 21.37 -0.23
C ALA A 123 -11.92 21.09 0.54
N LEU A 124 -11.84 21.11 1.88
CA LEU A 124 -12.97 20.93 2.79
C LEU A 124 -14.08 21.96 2.49
N GLU A 125 -13.75 23.25 2.38
CA GLU A 125 -14.72 24.31 2.05
C GLU A 125 -15.46 24.02 0.72
N GLN A 126 -14.71 23.71 -0.35
CA GLN A 126 -15.32 23.52 -1.67
C GLN A 126 -16.15 22.23 -1.77
N TRP A 127 -15.70 21.16 -1.12
CA TRP A 127 -16.43 19.88 -1.09
C TRP A 127 -17.67 19.95 -0.18
N SER A 128 -17.59 20.55 1.02
CA SER A 128 -18.74 20.68 1.93
C SER A 128 -19.85 21.53 1.30
N TYR A 129 -19.50 22.66 0.67
CA TYR A 129 -20.46 23.47 -0.10
C TYR A 129 -21.08 22.67 -1.25
N LEU A 130 -20.28 21.89 -1.98
CA LEU A 130 -20.79 21.08 -3.09
C LEU A 130 -21.73 19.98 -2.59
N GLN A 131 -21.44 19.33 -1.46
CA GLN A 131 -22.27 18.30 -0.87
C GLN A 131 -23.64 18.86 -0.43
N GLU A 132 -23.65 20.04 0.21
CA GLU A 132 -24.87 20.75 0.62
C GLU A 132 -25.74 21.13 -0.59
N VAL A 133 -25.17 21.85 -1.56
CA VAL A 133 -25.94 22.42 -2.68
C VAL A 133 -26.37 21.34 -3.67
N SER A 134 -25.56 20.30 -3.89
CA SER A 134 -25.92 19.19 -4.80
C SER A 134 -26.89 18.17 -4.19
N ARG A 135 -27.19 18.26 -2.88
CA ARG A 135 -28.03 17.31 -2.13
C ARG A 135 -27.57 15.85 -2.30
N GLY A 136 -26.25 15.64 -2.32
CA GLY A 136 -25.65 14.32 -2.48
C GLY A 136 -25.61 13.76 -3.92
N ALA A 137 -25.84 14.59 -4.95
CA ALA A 137 -25.72 14.13 -6.35
C ALA A 137 -24.30 13.75 -6.78
N TYR A 138 -23.29 14.02 -5.94
CA TYR A 138 -21.89 13.61 -6.12
C TYR A 138 -21.46 12.75 -4.91
N PRO A 139 -21.82 11.46 -4.85
CA PRO A 139 -21.55 10.61 -3.66
C PRO A 139 -20.05 10.51 -3.31
N THR A 140 -19.16 10.51 -4.32
CA THR A 140 -17.70 10.51 -4.13
C THR A 140 -17.17 11.73 -3.39
N VAL A 141 -17.90 12.86 -3.40
CA VAL A 141 -17.54 14.07 -2.63
C VAL A 141 -17.84 13.87 -1.14
N GLY A 142 -18.93 13.18 -0.80
CA GLY A 142 -19.23 12.79 0.59
C GLY A 142 -18.16 11.84 1.16
N GLU A 143 -17.77 10.83 0.39
CA GLU A 143 -16.69 9.90 0.77
C GLU A 143 -15.36 10.65 1.00
N ARG A 144 -14.99 11.57 0.09
CA ARG A 144 -13.78 12.41 0.23
C ARG A 144 -13.79 13.31 1.46
N LEU A 145 -14.93 13.91 1.80
CA LEU A 145 -15.10 14.70 3.02
C LEU A 145 -14.85 13.84 4.26
N GLU A 146 -15.51 12.69 4.35
CA GLU A 146 -15.37 11.75 5.46
C GLU A 146 -13.94 11.24 5.67
N ILE A 147 -13.17 11.09 4.59
CA ILE A 147 -11.75 10.72 4.62
C ILE A 147 -10.88 11.92 5.04
N LEU A 148 -11.15 13.11 4.50
CA LEU A 148 -10.37 14.31 4.82
C LEU A 148 -10.56 14.75 6.28
N GLU A 149 -11.79 14.76 6.78
CA GLU A 149 -12.12 15.02 8.19
C GLU A 149 -11.46 13.98 9.10
N PHE A 150 -11.44 12.71 8.70
CA PHE A 150 -10.74 11.65 9.43
C PHE A 150 -9.22 11.91 9.50
N HIS A 151 -8.58 12.29 8.39
CA HIS A 151 -7.15 12.63 8.36
C HIS A 151 -6.82 13.88 9.20
N LEU A 152 -7.71 14.87 9.26
CA LEU A 152 -7.51 16.10 10.04
C LEU A 152 -7.64 15.88 11.55
N ASN A 153 -8.50 14.94 11.99
CA ASN A 153 -8.80 14.71 13.40
C ASN A 153 -7.79 13.82 14.16
N GLN A 154 -6.78 13.28 13.47
CA GLN A 154 -5.69 12.41 13.96
C GLN A 154 -6.10 11.07 14.62
N TYR A 155 -5.41 9.99 14.21
CA TYR A 155 -5.37 8.66 14.82
C TYR A 155 -6.72 8.04 15.26
N SER A 156 -7.25 7.14 14.42
CA SER A 156 -8.02 5.99 14.94
C SER A 156 -7.07 4.82 15.15
N ASP A 157 -7.17 4.17 16.30
CA ASP A 157 -6.81 2.74 16.39
C ASP A 157 -7.66 2.01 15.33
N PRO A 158 -7.09 1.14 14.48
CA PRO A 158 -7.88 0.31 13.55
C PRO A 158 -8.90 -0.59 14.25
N GLY A 159 -8.74 -0.76 15.58
CA GLY A 159 -9.62 -1.48 16.46
C GLY A 159 -9.22 -2.95 16.61
N ASP A 160 -10.15 -3.74 17.14
CA ASP A 160 -9.97 -5.18 17.24
C ASP A 160 -9.97 -5.84 15.86
N GLN A 161 -9.24 -6.95 15.76
CA GLN A 161 -9.23 -7.81 14.59
C GLN A 161 -10.57 -8.55 14.46
N SER A 162 -11.06 -8.66 13.22
CA SER A 162 -12.34 -9.29 12.89
C SER A 162 -12.14 -10.35 11.81
N TYR A 163 -12.93 -11.43 11.82
CA TYR A 163 -12.80 -12.46 10.79
C TYR A 163 -13.12 -11.90 9.40
N LEU A 164 -12.24 -12.22 8.44
CA LEU A 164 -12.38 -11.86 7.03
C LEU A 164 -12.60 -13.10 6.14
N ARG A 165 -11.81 -14.17 6.32
CA ARG A 165 -11.88 -15.40 5.52
C ARG A 165 -11.02 -16.52 6.12
N LYS A 166 -11.10 -17.69 5.50
CA LYS A 166 -10.25 -18.86 5.77
C LYS A 166 -9.78 -19.48 4.46
N TYR A 167 -8.56 -20.01 4.47
CA TYR A 167 -8.05 -20.94 3.48
C TYR A 167 -7.89 -22.33 4.13
N ASP A 168 -8.44 -23.37 3.52
CA ASP A 168 -8.27 -24.76 3.91
C ASP A 168 -8.21 -25.68 2.66
N SER A 169 -8.09 -26.99 2.85
CA SER A 169 -8.04 -27.97 1.75
C SER A 169 -9.29 -28.01 0.84
N SER A 170 -10.39 -27.33 1.19
CA SER A 170 -11.56 -27.15 0.30
C SER A 170 -11.48 -25.89 -0.56
N THR A 171 -10.67 -24.90 -0.19
CA THR A 171 -10.53 -23.62 -0.89
C THR A 171 -9.95 -23.79 -2.29
N PHE A 172 -8.91 -24.60 -2.44
CA PHE A 172 -8.15 -24.72 -3.69
C PHE A 172 -8.34 -26.09 -4.36
N ARG A 173 -8.93 -26.08 -5.55
CA ARG A 173 -9.23 -27.31 -6.29
C ARG A 173 -7.93 -28.04 -6.66
N ARG A 174 -7.73 -29.22 -6.05
CA ARG A 174 -6.55 -30.11 -6.20
C ARG A 174 -5.24 -29.59 -5.58
N VAL A 175 -5.30 -28.54 -4.75
CA VAL A 175 -4.15 -28.07 -3.97
C VAL A 175 -4.52 -28.23 -2.49
N PRO A 176 -4.16 -29.35 -1.84
CA PRO A 176 -4.43 -29.52 -0.42
C PRO A 176 -3.60 -28.51 0.38
N LEU A 177 -4.20 -27.94 1.42
CA LEU A 177 -3.48 -27.30 2.51
C LEU A 177 -3.38 -28.34 3.64
N ASP A 178 -2.22 -28.99 3.74
CA ASP A 178 -1.93 -30.00 4.75
C ASP A 178 -0.82 -29.50 5.67
N TYR A 179 -1.21 -29.09 6.88
CA TYR A 179 -0.36 -28.41 7.85
C TYR A 179 0.31 -27.13 7.32
N PRO A 180 -0.47 -26.06 7.08
CA PRO A 180 0.11 -24.74 6.85
C PRO A 180 0.83 -24.27 8.11
N VAL A 181 2.07 -23.83 7.95
CA VAL A 181 2.99 -23.47 9.04
C VAL A 181 3.39 -22.00 9.02
N ASP A 182 3.49 -21.39 7.85
CA ASP A 182 3.74 -19.96 7.72
C ASP A 182 3.11 -19.36 6.46
N VAL A 183 3.03 -18.03 6.40
CA VAL A 183 2.57 -17.25 5.24
C VAL A 183 3.53 -16.09 5.00
N ALA A 184 4.39 -16.20 3.99
CA ALA A 184 5.13 -15.01 3.57
C ALA A 184 4.20 -14.06 2.81
N VAL A 185 4.40 -12.74 2.95
CA VAL A 185 3.66 -11.70 2.21
C VAL A 185 4.68 -10.80 1.52
N ASP A 186 4.37 -10.32 0.30
CA ASP A 186 5.22 -9.35 -0.41
C ASP A 186 4.59 -7.95 -0.50
N SER A 187 5.36 -6.98 -1.00
CA SER A 187 4.94 -5.58 -1.17
C SER A 187 3.77 -5.37 -2.15
N ARG A 188 3.29 -6.44 -2.81
CA ARG A 188 2.05 -6.45 -3.60
C ARG A 188 0.93 -7.24 -2.92
N ASN A 189 1.03 -7.47 -1.61
CA ASN A 189 0.13 -8.30 -0.81
C ASN A 189 -0.09 -9.70 -1.40
N ARG A 190 0.81 -10.23 -2.25
CA ARG A 190 0.75 -11.65 -2.68
C ARG A 190 1.13 -12.50 -1.48
N GLN A 191 0.40 -13.59 -1.29
CA GLN A 191 0.47 -14.45 -0.11
C GLN A 191 1.13 -15.77 -0.52
N TYR A 192 2.09 -16.26 0.25
CA TYR A 192 2.85 -17.47 -0.03
C TYR A 192 2.65 -18.43 1.15
N LEU A 193 1.60 -19.26 1.08
CA LEU A 193 1.29 -20.24 2.12
C LEU A 193 2.32 -21.36 2.08
N VAL A 194 3.00 -21.61 3.19
CA VAL A 194 3.99 -22.67 3.35
C VAL A 194 3.34 -23.88 4.01
N ASN A 195 3.34 -25.03 3.33
CA ASN A 195 2.84 -26.30 3.85
C ASN A 195 4.00 -27.19 4.27
N TYR A 196 3.97 -27.72 5.50
CA TYR A 196 5.05 -28.57 6.01
C TYR A 196 5.01 -29.99 5.44
N ARG A 197 3.83 -30.63 5.38
CA ARG A 197 3.72 -32.08 5.13
C ARG A 197 3.69 -32.49 3.66
N ASP A 198 2.87 -31.84 2.84
CA ASP A 198 3.10 -31.83 1.38
C ASP A 198 3.96 -30.61 1.09
N ALA A 199 5.27 -30.74 1.39
CA ALA A 199 6.27 -29.68 1.35
C ALA A 199 6.18 -28.87 0.05
N ASN A 200 5.50 -27.73 0.12
CA ASN A 200 5.17 -26.88 -1.02
C ASN A 200 4.83 -25.45 -0.57
N ILE A 201 4.85 -24.54 -1.54
CA ILE A 201 4.43 -23.15 -1.39
C ILE A 201 3.28 -22.88 -2.36
N VAL A 202 2.17 -22.38 -1.82
CA VAL A 202 0.97 -21.98 -2.58
C VAL A 202 0.95 -20.45 -2.68
N GLN A 203 1.08 -19.93 -3.90
CA GLN A 203 1.08 -18.50 -4.17
C GLN A 203 -0.31 -18.01 -4.52
N LEU A 204 -0.79 -17.00 -3.79
CA LEU A 204 -2.05 -16.31 -4.01
C LEU A 204 -1.82 -14.83 -4.34
N SER A 205 -2.74 -14.20 -5.05
CA SER A 205 -2.83 -12.74 -5.11
C SER A 205 -3.47 -12.16 -3.84
N ALA A 206 -3.42 -10.84 -3.70
CA ALA A 206 -3.96 -10.12 -2.56
C ALA A 206 -5.47 -10.37 -2.31
N ASP A 207 -6.23 -10.72 -3.35
CA ASP A 207 -7.65 -11.12 -3.25
C ASP A 207 -7.85 -12.60 -2.83
N GLY A 208 -6.79 -13.38 -2.64
CA GLY A 208 -6.82 -14.82 -2.37
C GLY A 208 -7.02 -15.72 -3.59
N THR A 209 -7.00 -15.20 -4.82
CA THR A 209 -6.99 -16.04 -6.03
C THR A 209 -5.69 -16.85 -6.09
N LEU A 210 -5.79 -18.16 -6.32
CA LEU A 210 -4.63 -19.02 -6.60
C LEU A 210 -3.90 -18.60 -7.88
N LEU A 211 -2.61 -18.29 -7.77
CA LEU A 211 -1.74 -17.93 -8.88
C LEU A 211 -0.82 -19.09 -9.31
N ASN A 212 -0.18 -19.76 -8.36
CA ASN A 212 0.85 -20.77 -8.62
C ASN A 212 1.02 -21.73 -7.42
N GLN A 213 1.69 -22.86 -7.65
CA GLN A 213 2.14 -23.78 -6.60
C GLN A 213 3.51 -24.35 -7.00
N PHE A 214 4.47 -24.38 -6.09
CA PHE A 214 5.81 -24.89 -6.36
C PHE A 214 6.48 -25.48 -5.12
N LYS A 215 7.49 -26.33 -5.33
CA LYS A 215 8.32 -26.90 -4.24
C LYS A 215 9.79 -27.06 -4.60
N GLY A 216 10.25 -26.41 -5.66
CA GLY A 216 11.58 -26.62 -6.22
C GLY A 216 11.61 -27.66 -7.34
N PRO A 217 12.80 -27.93 -7.91
CA PRO A 217 12.97 -28.92 -8.97
C PRO A 217 12.74 -30.34 -8.45
N PHE A 218 12.33 -31.26 -9.33
CA PHE A 218 12.01 -32.66 -8.97
C PHE A 218 13.15 -33.40 -8.24
N TYR A 219 14.41 -33.09 -8.58
CA TYR A 219 15.59 -33.74 -8.00
C TYR A 219 16.04 -33.15 -6.67
N ASP A 220 15.54 -31.97 -6.28
CA ASP A 220 15.89 -31.31 -5.01
C ASP A 220 14.74 -30.40 -4.55
N PRO A 221 13.59 -31.00 -4.16
CA PRO A 221 12.43 -30.29 -3.65
C PRO A 221 12.56 -29.98 -2.15
N LEU A 222 11.71 -29.07 -1.67
CA LEU A 222 11.51 -28.84 -0.24
C LEU A 222 11.14 -30.15 0.48
N LYS A 223 11.66 -30.34 1.70
CA LYS A 223 11.47 -31.56 2.50
C LYS A 223 10.48 -31.35 3.65
N GLY A 224 10.62 -30.27 4.40
CA GLY A 224 9.78 -29.88 5.53
C GLY A 224 9.93 -28.38 5.83
N PRO A 225 9.45 -27.49 4.94
CA PRO A 225 9.57 -26.04 5.11
C PRO A 225 8.70 -25.55 6.27
N ILE A 226 9.23 -24.67 7.12
CA ILE A 226 8.58 -24.30 8.41
C ILE A 226 8.35 -22.80 8.61
N ALA A 227 9.13 -21.95 7.94
CA ALA A 227 8.98 -20.51 7.93
C ALA A 227 9.42 -19.94 6.57
N ALA A 228 8.83 -18.82 6.15
CA ALA A 228 9.27 -18.11 4.96
C ALA A 228 9.04 -16.60 5.05
N ILE A 229 9.90 -15.84 4.37
CA ILE A 229 9.79 -14.39 4.21
C ILE A 229 10.02 -14.01 2.73
N VAL A 230 9.47 -12.87 2.31
CA VAL A 230 9.77 -12.29 0.99
C VAL A 230 10.59 -11.01 1.16
N HIS A 231 11.68 -10.89 0.40
CA HIS A 231 12.52 -9.71 0.32
C HIS A 231 13.04 -9.56 -1.11
N ASP A 232 12.88 -8.38 -1.72
CA ASP A 232 13.32 -8.07 -3.10
C ASP A 232 12.97 -9.12 -4.17
N ASP A 233 11.69 -9.51 -4.24
CA ASP A 233 11.15 -10.55 -5.14
C ASP A 233 11.79 -11.95 -4.97
N LEU A 234 12.54 -12.17 -3.88
CA LEU A 234 13.03 -13.46 -3.43
C LEU A 234 12.27 -13.96 -2.20
N ILE A 235 12.00 -15.26 -2.18
CA ILE A 235 11.39 -15.96 -1.04
C ILE A 235 12.49 -16.78 -0.38
N TYR A 236 12.79 -16.48 0.87
CA TYR A 236 13.71 -17.25 1.71
C TYR A 236 12.87 -18.20 2.56
N VAL A 237 13.23 -19.49 2.55
CA VAL A 237 12.43 -20.57 3.15
C VAL A 237 13.33 -21.39 4.05
N ALA A 238 12.97 -21.50 5.33
CA ALA A 238 13.66 -22.39 6.26
C ALA A 238 13.13 -23.81 6.05
N ASP A 239 13.94 -24.67 5.43
CA ASP A 239 13.60 -26.07 5.22
C ASP A 239 14.12 -26.89 6.41
N TYR A 240 13.25 -27.02 7.41
CA TYR A 240 13.58 -27.55 8.74
C TYR A 240 14.08 -29.00 8.67
N ASP A 241 13.47 -29.83 7.82
CA ASP A 241 13.85 -31.23 7.64
C ASP A 241 15.08 -31.41 6.73
N ALA A 242 15.55 -30.32 6.08
CA ALA A 242 16.72 -30.33 5.21
C ALA A 242 17.96 -29.67 5.84
N ASP A 243 17.83 -29.00 6.99
CA ASP A 243 18.86 -28.17 7.63
C ASP A 243 19.46 -27.10 6.70
N GLU A 244 18.65 -26.52 5.80
CA GLU A 244 19.08 -25.46 4.86
C GLU A 244 18.07 -24.31 4.75
N ILE A 245 18.55 -23.17 4.26
CA ILE A 245 17.71 -22.08 3.75
C ILE A 245 17.64 -22.18 2.23
N SER A 246 16.43 -22.39 1.71
CA SER A 246 16.14 -22.47 0.29
C SER A 246 15.66 -21.11 -0.23
N VAL A 247 16.22 -20.65 -1.36
CA VAL A 247 15.89 -19.34 -1.95
C VAL A 247 15.19 -19.51 -3.30
N PHE A 248 14.02 -18.91 -3.45
CA PHE A 248 13.22 -18.90 -4.69
C PHE A 248 13.02 -17.47 -5.21
N ARG A 249 12.72 -17.32 -6.51
CA ARG A 249 12.03 -16.13 -7.01
C ARG A 249 10.54 -16.22 -6.70
N THR A 250 9.84 -15.09 -6.63
CA THR A 250 8.35 -15.03 -6.59
C THR A 250 7.66 -15.67 -7.82
N SER A 251 8.41 -16.11 -8.83
CA SER A 251 7.93 -16.96 -9.94
C SER A 251 7.93 -18.46 -9.64
N GLY A 252 8.42 -18.90 -8.47
CA GLY A 252 8.56 -20.30 -8.06
C GLY A 252 9.85 -21.00 -8.51
N ALA A 253 10.77 -20.28 -9.15
CA ALA A 253 12.07 -20.83 -9.56
C ALA A 253 13.06 -20.81 -8.37
N ARG A 254 13.50 -21.98 -7.90
CA ARG A 254 14.58 -22.11 -6.90
C ARG A 254 15.91 -21.63 -7.51
N LEU A 255 16.66 -20.83 -6.77
CA LEU A 255 17.91 -20.19 -7.21
C LEU A 255 19.14 -20.84 -6.61
N ARG A 256 19.10 -21.04 -5.29
CA ARG A 256 20.18 -21.58 -4.47
C ARG A 256 19.60 -22.08 -3.16
N SER A 257 20.40 -22.82 -2.42
CA SER A 257 20.26 -22.98 -0.97
C SER A 257 21.61 -22.82 -0.29
N PHE A 258 21.60 -22.65 1.02
CA PHE A 258 22.79 -22.58 1.86
C PHE A 258 22.50 -23.09 3.27
N GLY A 259 23.55 -23.51 3.97
CA GLY A 259 23.45 -24.29 5.19
C GLY A 259 23.45 -25.80 4.92
N GLU A 260 23.81 -26.54 5.95
CA GLU A 260 23.82 -28.01 5.99
C GLU A 260 23.69 -28.48 7.44
N SER A 261 23.32 -29.75 7.65
CA SER A 261 23.20 -30.36 8.98
C SER A 261 24.50 -30.26 9.79
N GLY A 262 24.47 -29.54 10.91
CA GLY A 262 25.63 -29.44 11.79
C GLY A 262 25.49 -28.40 12.91
N SER A 263 26.64 -27.97 13.44
CA SER A 263 26.74 -26.99 14.53
C SER A 263 27.91 -26.01 14.36
N GLY A 264 28.63 -26.10 13.25
CA GLY A 264 29.66 -25.15 12.83
C GLY A 264 29.08 -23.81 12.39
N GLU A 265 29.93 -22.97 11.81
CA GLU A 265 29.56 -21.69 11.23
C GLU A 265 28.71 -21.90 9.97
N GLY A 266 27.55 -21.24 9.89
CA GLY A 266 26.62 -21.37 8.76
C GLY A 266 25.88 -22.70 8.61
N GLN A 267 26.18 -23.69 9.47
CA GLN A 267 25.45 -24.96 9.55
C GLN A 267 24.21 -24.82 10.45
N PHE A 268 23.20 -25.69 10.27
CA PHE A 268 21.95 -25.64 11.04
C PHE A 268 21.58 -26.99 11.66
N ARG A 269 20.69 -26.93 12.65
CA ARG A 269 19.91 -28.06 13.14
C ARG A 269 18.46 -27.59 13.38
N GLY A 270 17.59 -27.80 12.41
CA GLY A 270 16.21 -27.36 12.43
C GLY A 270 16.08 -25.83 12.37
N PRO A 271 16.45 -25.19 11.24
CA PRO A 271 16.23 -23.76 11.06
C PRO A 271 14.71 -23.46 11.13
N SER A 272 14.29 -22.56 12.02
CA SER A 272 12.89 -22.47 12.47
C SER A 272 12.19 -21.14 12.16
N GLY A 273 12.95 -20.05 12.01
CA GLY A 273 12.42 -18.70 11.84
C GLY A 273 13.41 -17.81 11.09
N LEU A 274 12.88 -16.85 10.34
CA LEU A 274 13.63 -15.98 9.43
C LEU A 274 13.16 -14.53 9.56
N VAL A 275 14.09 -13.58 9.48
CA VAL A 275 13.78 -12.17 9.20
C VAL A 275 14.93 -11.52 8.42
N VAL A 276 14.61 -10.56 7.55
CA VAL A 276 15.59 -9.59 7.06
C VAL A 276 15.46 -8.31 7.86
N GLU A 277 16.54 -7.90 8.52
CA GLU A 277 16.61 -6.68 9.33
C GLU A 277 17.91 -5.96 8.98
N SER A 278 17.84 -4.63 8.77
CA SER A 278 19.02 -3.80 8.44
C SER A 278 19.90 -4.36 7.29
N GLY A 279 19.29 -5.03 6.30
CA GLY A 279 19.98 -5.61 5.14
C GLY A 279 20.64 -6.98 5.34
N TYR A 280 20.49 -7.60 6.52
CA TYR A 280 21.01 -8.93 6.84
C TYR A 280 19.88 -9.94 7.05
N LEU A 281 20.13 -11.20 6.69
CA LEU A 281 19.21 -12.30 7.00
C LEU A 281 19.59 -12.92 8.34
N PHE A 282 18.64 -13.01 9.26
CA PHE A 282 18.80 -13.68 10.55
C PHE A 282 17.96 -14.96 10.57
N VAL A 283 18.58 -16.05 11.04
CA VAL A 283 18.00 -17.40 11.04
C VAL A 283 18.02 -17.97 12.46
N CYS A 284 16.86 -18.32 13.01
CA CYS A 284 16.79 -19.09 14.25
C CYS A 284 17.22 -20.54 13.99
N ASP A 285 18.31 -20.97 14.63
CA ASP A 285 18.83 -22.33 14.58
C ASP A 285 18.41 -23.07 15.86
N ALA A 286 17.18 -23.61 15.84
CA ALA A 286 16.46 -24.04 17.02
C ALA A 286 17.16 -25.17 17.79
N GLY A 287 17.78 -26.11 17.07
CA GLY A 287 18.45 -27.28 17.65
C GLY A 287 19.87 -27.01 18.16
N ASN A 288 20.46 -25.86 17.82
CA ASN A 288 21.76 -25.40 18.34
C ASN A 288 21.64 -24.22 19.32
N GLY A 289 20.43 -23.72 19.59
CA GLY A 289 20.21 -22.67 20.60
C GLY A 289 20.79 -21.30 20.23
N ARG A 290 20.77 -20.92 18.95
CA ARG A 290 21.40 -19.68 18.46
C ARG A 290 20.59 -19.00 17.36
N VAL A 291 20.98 -17.78 17.00
CA VAL A 291 20.58 -17.13 15.76
C VAL A 291 21.82 -16.92 14.90
N GLU A 292 21.78 -17.33 13.63
CA GLU A 292 22.86 -17.12 12.67
C GLU A 292 22.56 -15.90 11.79
N LYS A 293 23.58 -15.07 11.52
CA LYS A 293 23.51 -13.86 10.68
C LYS A 293 24.22 -14.12 9.35
N PHE A 294 23.52 -13.85 8.25
CA PHE A 294 24.01 -14.00 6.88
C PHE A 294 23.85 -12.67 6.12
N ASP A 295 24.62 -12.51 5.04
CA ASP A 295 24.21 -11.58 3.98
C ASP A 295 23.04 -12.16 3.17
N LEU A 296 22.45 -11.35 2.29
CA LEU A 296 21.34 -11.79 1.46
C LEU A 296 21.74 -12.84 0.41
N ASP A 297 23.01 -12.94 0.04
CA ASP A 297 23.49 -13.98 -0.89
C ASP A 297 23.62 -15.36 -0.22
N GLY A 298 23.67 -15.40 1.11
CA GLY A 298 23.74 -16.63 1.91
C GLY A 298 25.13 -16.93 2.47
N ASN A 299 26.05 -15.96 2.45
CA ASN A 299 27.34 -16.09 3.11
C ASN A 299 27.17 -15.86 4.61
N PHE A 300 27.69 -16.77 5.43
CA PHE A 300 27.70 -16.64 6.88
C PHE A 300 28.56 -15.45 7.31
N LEU A 301 28.05 -14.64 8.25
CA LEU A 301 28.74 -13.47 8.78
C LEU A 301 29.04 -13.58 10.28
N ALA A 302 28.07 -14.01 11.09
CA ALA A 302 28.22 -14.09 12.53
C ALA A 302 27.24 -15.08 13.17
N SER A 303 27.63 -15.60 14.34
CA SER A 303 26.76 -16.41 15.19
C SER A 303 26.36 -15.60 16.42
N LEU A 304 25.08 -15.25 16.54
CA LEU A 304 24.53 -14.49 17.67
C LEU A 304 24.33 -15.40 18.88
N LYS A 305 25.46 -15.84 19.43
CA LYS A 305 25.55 -16.50 20.73
C LYS A 305 25.86 -15.42 21.75
N SER A 306 24.85 -15.01 22.53
CA SER A 306 25.13 -14.20 23.73
C SER A 306 26.19 -14.92 24.58
N ARG A 307 27.12 -14.17 25.18
CA ARG A 307 28.12 -14.73 26.11
C ARG A 307 27.48 -15.38 27.35
N GLU A 308 26.18 -15.17 27.57
CA GLU A 308 25.35 -15.83 28.58
C GLU A 308 24.31 -16.82 28.00
N SER A 309 24.42 -17.24 26.73
CA SER A 309 23.30 -17.72 25.89
C SER A 309 22.22 -18.54 26.61
N ARG A 310 21.10 -17.87 26.90
CA ARG A 310 19.88 -18.46 27.50
C ARG A 310 18.90 -19.03 26.47
N LEU A 311 19.21 -18.89 25.17
CA LEU A 311 18.45 -19.48 24.08
C LEU A 311 18.58 -21.01 24.13
N GLN A 312 17.46 -21.68 24.40
CA GLN A 312 17.33 -23.13 24.44
C GLN A 312 16.61 -23.69 23.22
N GLN A 313 15.63 -22.95 22.69
CA GLN A 313 14.92 -23.30 21.46
C GLN A 313 14.36 -22.04 20.77
N PRO A 314 15.22 -21.20 20.15
CA PRO A 314 14.76 -20.07 19.35
C PRO A 314 13.86 -20.57 18.21
N SER A 315 12.62 -20.11 18.20
CA SER A 315 11.52 -20.70 17.42
C SER A 315 11.02 -19.80 16.29
N GLY A 316 11.15 -18.49 16.46
CA GLY A 316 10.84 -17.47 15.48
C GLY A 316 11.44 -16.13 15.86
N ILE A 317 11.42 -15.21 14.90
CA ILE A 317 12.14 -13.94 14.97
C ILE A 317 11.37 -12.86 14.21
N ALA A 318 11.38 -11.63 14.72
CA ALA A 318 10.88 -10.44 14.05
C ALA A 318 11.84 -9.26 14.27
N GLY A 319 12.00 -8.42 13.26
CA GLY A 319 12.75 -7.16 13.31
C GLY A 319 11.78 -5.98 13.38
N ASN A 320 12.18 -4.90 14.03
CA ASN A 320 11.35 -3.68 14.12
C ASN A 320 11.69 -2.62 13.05
N GLY A 321 12.55 -2.94 12.08
CA GLY A 321 13.04 -2.03 11.04
C GLY A 321 14.01 -0.95 11.55
N ARG A 322 14.46 -1.04 12.81
CA ARG A 322 15.36 -0.10 13.48
C ARG A 322 16.55 -0.82 14.13
N GLY A 323 16.92 -2.00 13.61
CA GLY A 323 18.05 -2.78 14.11
C GLY A 323 17.81 -3.52 15.43
N ILE A 324 16.55 -3.71 15.86
CA ILE A 324 16.20 -4.50 17.05
C ILE A 324 15.48 -5.78 16.63
N LEU A 325 15.98 -6.91 17.13
CA LEU A 325 15.47 -8.26 16.91
C LEU A 325 14.72 -8.76 18.15
N TYR A 326 13.56 -9.35 17.91
CA TYR A 326 12.70 -10.00 18.90
C TYR A 326 12.65 -11.49 18.56
N ILE A 327 13.08 -12.35 19.47
CA ILE A 327 13.25 -13.79 19.24
C ILE A 327 12.45 -14.56 20.28
N SER A 328 11.45 -15.34 19.84
CA SER A 328 10.72 -16.22 20.74
C SER A 328 11.57 -17.44 21.03
N ASP A 329 11.64 -17.82 22.31
CA ASP A 329 12.19 -19.09 22.73
C ASP A 329 11.05 -19.98 23.23
N LYS A 330 10.75 -21.00 22.43
CA LYS A 330 9.66 -21.94 22.70
C LYS A 330 9.88 -22.73 23.99
N LYS A 331 11.13 -22.96 24.38
CA LYS A 331 11.48 -23.83 25.52
C LYS A 331 11.47 -23.08 26.85
N THR A 332 11.79 -21.79 26.84
CA THR A 332 11.77 -20.93 28.04
C THR A 332 10.45 -20.16 28.23
N GLY A 333 9.65 -19.99 27.16
CA GLY A 333 8.43 -19.18 27.20
C GLY A 333 8.69 -17.68 27.17
N LEU A 334 9.89 -17.25 26.74
CA LEU A 334 10.31 -15.85 26.69
C LEU A 334 10.37 -15.33 25.26
N ILE A 335 10.29 -14.01 25.11
CA ILE A 335 10.73 -13.32 23.90
C ILE A 335 11.96 -12.48 24.27
N HIS A 336 13.11 -12.83 23.69
CA HIS A 336 14.37 -12.13 23.88
C HIS A 336 14.47 -10.93 22.95
N ILE A 337 14.98 -9.80 23.44
CA ILE A 337 15.19 -8.58 22.67
C ILE A 337 16.70 -8.33 22.57
N MET A 338 17.23 -8.22 21.36
CA MET A 338 18.65 -7.95 21.10
C MET A 338 18.84 -7.00 19.92
N ASP A 339 20.04 -6.43 19.79
CA ASP A 339 20.43 -5.69 18.57
C ASP A 339 20.90 -6.65 17.45
N ILE A 340 21.10 -6.10 16.25
CA ILE A 340 21.62 -6.82 15.07
C ILE A 340 23.04 -7.39 15.24
N ASP A 341 23.77 -7.04 16.29
CA ASP A 341 25.11 -7.54 16.59
C ASP A 341 25.11 -8.60 17.71
N GLY A 342 23.94 -8.90 18.28
CA GLY A 342 23.70 -9.99 19.23
C GLY A 342 23.82 -9.58 20.70
N ASN A 343 23.90 -8.28 21.01
CA ASN A 343 23.87 -7.81 22.39
C ASN A 343 22.43 -7.91 22.93
N MET A 344 22.26 -8.63 24.04
CA MET A 344 20.95 -8.73 24.70
C MET A 344 20.57 -7.38 25.32
N LEU A 345 19.38 -6.88 24.99
CA LEU A 345 18.86 -5.59 25.45
C LEU A 345 17.83 -5.77 26.56
N ASP A 346 16.87 -6.70 26.39
CA ASP A 346 15.78 -6.96 27.34
C ASP A 346 15.11 -8.34 27.06
N SER A 347 14.08 -8.70 27.82
CA SER A 347 13.23 -9.86 27.54
C SER A 347 11.78 -9.65 28.01
N ILE A 348 10.81 -10.05 27.19
CA ILE A 348 9.39 -10.08 27.53
C ILE A 348 9.05 -11.44 28.14
N SER A 349 8.38 -11.41 29.28
CA SER A 349 7.79 -12.58 29.94
C SER A 349 6.32 -12.28 30.31
N SER A 350 5.44 -13.26 30.16
CA SER A 350 4.09 -13.21 30.74
C SER A 350 3.51 -14.62 30.92
N PRO A 351 2.53 -14.83 31.81
CA PRO A 351 1.88 -16.14 32.01
C PRO A 351 1.14 -16.67 30.77
N GLU A 352 0.83 -15.80 29.80
CA GLU A 352 0.19 -16.14 28.54
C GLU A 352 1.18 -16.75 27.52
N LEU A 353 2.48 -16.46 27.64
CA LEU A 353 3.53 -17.06 26.82
C LEU A 353 3.88 -18.45 27.36
N GLN A 354 3.53 -19.50 26.61
CA GLN A 354 3.74 -20.90 26.99
C GLN A 354 4.63 -21.65 25.98
N GLU A 355 4.31 -21.54 24.69
CA GLU A 355 5.11 -22.06 23.59
C GLU A 355 5.10 -21.04 22.43
N PRO A 356 5.71 -19.84 22.61
CA PRO A 356 5.73 -18.81 21.59
C PRO A 356 6.58 -19.25 20.39
N ARG A 357 6.11 -18.93 19.18
CA ARG A 357 6.69 -19.38 17.91
C ARG A 357 6.75 -18.29 16.85
N GLY A 358 5.63 -17.96 16.21
CA GLY A 358 5.62 -16.92 15.18
C GLY A 358 5.65 -15.54 15.80
N LEU A 359 6.45 -14.64 15.24
CA LEU A 359 6.53 -13.23 15.62
C LEU A 359 6.38 -12.35 14.38
N GLU A 360 5.67 -11.23 14.51
CA GLU A 360 5.47 -10.23 13.44
C GLU A 360 5.27 -8.83 14.02
N PHE A 361 5.87 -7.81 13.43
CA PHE A 361 5.57 -6.41 13.76
C PHE A 361 4.54 -5.84 12.80
N SER A 362 3.44 -5.30 13.34
CA SER A 362 2.44 -4.56 12.57
C SER A 362 2.06 -3.29 13.33
N GLY A 363 2.30 -2.13 12.71
CA GLY A 363 2.21 -0.83 13.39
C GLY A 363 3.09 -0.76 14.64
N ASN A 364 2.48 -0.55 15.80
CA ASN A 364 3.15 -0.50 17.12
C ASN A 364 2.87 -1.74 18.00
N ARG A 365 2.43 -2.85 17.39
CA ARG A 365 2.14 -4.13 18.08
C ARG A 365 3.08 -5.22 17.56
N LEU A 366 3.67 -5.98 18.47
CA LEU A 366 4.33 -7.25 18.16
C LEU A 366 3.28 -8.35 18.30
N TRP A 367 2.83 -8.93 17.19
CA TRP A 367 1.95 -10.09 17.17
C TRP A 367 2.75 -11.37 17.42
N ILE A 368 2.13 -12.29 18.17
CA ILE A 368 2.78 -13.49 18.69
C ILE A 368 1.83 -14.67 18.46
N ALA A 369 2.29 -15.68 17.73
CA ALA A 369 1.66 -16.99 17.66
C ALA A 369 2.22 -17.88 18.78
N ASP A 370 1.36 -18.28 19.71
CA ASP A 370 1.68 -19.26 20.75
C ASP A 370 0.96 -20.59 20.49
N GLU A 371 1.71 -21.69 20.46
CA GLU A 371 1.18 -23.02 20.12
C GLU A 371 0.15 -23.56 21.15
N LYS A 372 0.09 -22.98 22.36
CA LYS A 372 -0.86 -23.36 23.43
C LYS A 372 -1.93 -22.31 23.67
N THR A 373 -1.56 -21.03 23.66
CA THR A 373 -2.45 -19.93 24.05
C THR A 373 -3.20 -19.33 22.87
N GLY A 374 -2.73 -19.53 21.64
CA GLY A 374 -3.31 -18.95 20.42
C GLY A 374 -2.62 -17.64 20.02
N VAL A 375 -3.38 -16.68 19.49
CA VAL A 375 -2.84 -15.38 19.07
C VAL A 375 -2.78 -14.40 20.24
N LEU A 376 -1.60 -13.84 20.45
CA LEU A 376 -1.31 -12.79 21.43
C LEU A 376 -0.74 -11.55 20.71
N PHE A 377 -0.70 -10.42 21.41
CA PHE A 377 0.11 -9.26 21.01
C PHE A 377 0.76 -8.60 22.22
N TYR A 378 1.96 -8.05 22.01
CA TYR A 378 2.62 -7.16 22.97
C TYR A 378 2.40 -5.71 22.56
N ASP A 379 1.77 -4.95 23.45
CA ASP A 379 1.60 -3.50 23.35
C ASP A 379 2.86 -2.83 23.92
N ALA A 380 3.66 -2.20 23.05
CA ALA A 380 4.91 -1.54 23.43
C ALA A 380 4.69 -0.30 24.31
N SER A 381 3.57 0.42 24.13
CA SER A 381 3.21 1.60 24.91
C SER A 381 2.78 1.23 26.32
N ALA A 382 2.00 0.16 26.46
CA ALA A 382 1.52 -0.34 27.75
C ALA A 382 2.40 -1.43 28.38
N ARG A 383 3.48 -1.84 27.69
CA ARG A 383 4.47 -2.87 28.08
C ARG A 383 3.86 -4.17 28.59
N ARG A 384 2.81 -4.67 27.93
CA ARG A 384 2.10 -5.90 28.33
C ARG A 384 1.73 -6.79 27.15
N VAL A 385 1.80 -8.09 27.38
CA VAL A 385 1.23 -9.11 26.49
C VAL A 385 -0.28 -9.20 26.77
N GLN A 386 -1.08 -9.33 25.72
CA GLN A 386 -2.53 -9.47 25.76
C GLN A 386 -2.95 -10.57 24.79
N LYS A 387 -4.07 -11.25 25.07
CA LYS A 387 -4.68 -12.17 24.12
C LYS A 387 -5.44 -11.39 23.06
N MET A 388 -5.44 -11.85 21.82
CA MET A 388 -6.36 -11.31 20.81
C MET A 388 -7.81 -11.57 21.22
N THR A 389 -8.69 -10.59 21.00
CA THR A 389 -10.14 -10.71 21.22
C THR A 389 -10.73 -11.91 20.46
N GLU A 390 -11.78 -12.54 21.00
CA GLU A 390 -12.50 -13.62 20.33
C GLU A 390 -13.02 -13.13 18.96
N ILE A 391 -12.53 -13.75 17.88
CA ILE A 391 -13.05 -13.52 16.53
C ILE A 391 -14.13 -14.56 16.19
N ARG A 392 -15.10 -14.17 15.37
CA ARG A 392 -16.24 -15.00 14.97
C ARG A 392 -16.39 -15.08 13.46
N ASP A 393 -16.69 -16.26 12.96
CA ASP A 393 -16.87 -16.51 11.53
C ASP A 393 -18.19 -15.93 10.98
N PHE A 394 -18.44 -16.11 9.68
CA PHE A 394 -19.67 -15.64 9.02
C PHE A 394 -20.96 -16.33 9.49
N GLU A 395 -20.86 -17.40 10.28
CA GLU A 395 -21.98 -18.10 10.92
C GLU A 395 -22.08 -17.77 12.43
N ASP A 396 -21.41 -16.71 12.88
CA ASP A 396 -21.32 -16.25 14.28
C ASP A 396 -20.69 -17.28 15.25
N ARG A 397 -19.91 -18.23 14.72
CA ARG A 397 -19.20 -19.22 15.54
C ARG A 397 -17.83 -18.67 15.98
N PRO A 398 -17.42 -18.86 17.24
CA PRO A 398 -16.08 -18.48 17.67
C PRO A 398 -15.02 -19.31 16.92
N VAL A 399 -13.96 -18.66 16.46
CA VAL A 399 -12.81 -19.35 15.88
C VAL A 399 -12.00 -19.98 17.00
N LEU A 400 -11.99 -21.32 17.04
CA LEU A 400 -11.24 -22.09 18.03
C LEU A 400 -9.87 -22.45 17.46
N TRP A 401 -8.82 -21.83 17.99
CA TRP A 401 -7.43 -22.10 17.63
C TRP A 401 -7.02 -23.53 18.02
N ASN A 402 -6.34 -24.23 17.12
CA ASN A 402 -5.79 -25.56 17.37
C ASN A 402 -4.32 -25.60 16.99
N ARG A 403 -3.48 -24.99 17.83
CA ARG A 403 -2.02 -24.88 17.68
C ARG A 403 -1.60 -23.92 16.55
N VAL A 404 -1.67 -22.62 16.85
CA VAL A 404 -1.19 -21.55 15.95
C VAL A 404 0.33 -21.64 15.81
N PHE A 405 0.84 -21.57 14.58
CA PHE A 405 2.27 -21.59 14.28
C PHE A 405 2.82 -20.20 13.93
N SER A 406 2.10 -19.44 13.11
CA SER A 406 2.50 -18.09 12.72
C SER A 406 1.34 -17.11 12.64
N VAL A 407 1.68 -15.83 12.78
CA VAL A 407 0.84 -14.66 12.52
C VAL A 407 1.71 -13.76 11.65
N ARG A 408 1.16 -13.28 10.53
CA ARG A 408 1.80 -12.42 9.52
C ARG A 408 0.83 -11.32 9.14
N SER A 409 1.25 -10.18 8.60
CA SER A 409 0.35 -9.10 8.19
C SER A 409 0.48 -8.73 6.71
N ASP A 410 -0.60 -8.19 6.13
CA ASP A 410 -0.58 -7.46 4.86
C ASP A 410 -0.41 -5.95 5.07
N SER A 411 -0.33 -5.17 3.98
CA SER A 411 -0.16 -3.71 4.03
C SER A 411 -1.35 -2.91 4.62
N ARG A 412 -2.32 -3.57 5.26
CA ARG A 412 -3.46 -2.97 5.97
C ARG A 412 -3.66 -3.58 7.35
N ASP A 413 -2.59 -4.09 7.98
CA ASP A 413 -2.64 -4.80 9.26
C ASP A 413 -3.65 -5.98 9.28
N SER A 414 -4.01 -6.55 8.12
CA SER A 414 -4.85 -7.75 8.06
C SER A 414 -4.00 -8.97 8.37
N LEU A 415 -4.32 -9.69 9.44
CA LEU A 415 -3.48 -10.80 9.89
C LEU A 415 -3.79 -12.07 9.09
N LEU A 416 -2.74 -12.81 8.73
CA LEU A 416 -2.78 -14.16 8.19
C LEU A 416 -2.21 -15.10 9.24
N ILE A 417 -3.06 -15.97 9.78
CA ILE A 417 -2.80 -16.77 10.98
C ILE A 417 -2.77 -18.25 10.58
N SER A 418 -1.60 -18.88 10.66
CA SER A 418 -1.39 -20.28 10.33
C SER A 418 -1.78 -21.16 11.51
N ASP A 419 -2.92 -21.86 11.42
CA ASP A 419 -3.46 -22.72 12.47
C ASP A 419 -3.21 -24.19 12.11
N TYR A 420 -2.01 -24.66 12.50
CA TYR A 420 -1.42 -25.92 12.05
C TYR A 420 -2.32 -27.13 12.33
N GLY A 421 -2.82 -27.27 13.57
CA GLY A 421 -3.61 -28.43 13.98
C GLY A 421 -5.04 -28.40 13.45
N ALA A 422 -5.53 -27.26 12.99
CA ALA A 422 -6.80 -27.15 12.26
C ALA A 422 -6.64 -27.25 10.73
N HIS A 423 -5.41 -27.41 10.22
CA HIS A 423 -5.08 -27.50 8.79
C HIS A 423 -5.63 -26.30 7.97
N GLN A 424 -5.56 -25.09 8.53
CA GLN A 424 -6.16 -23.89 7.96
C GLN A 424 -5.27 -22.66 8.13
N VAL A 425 -5.48 -21.66 7.27
CA VAL A 425 -5.01 -20.29 7.50
C VAL A 425 -6.24 -19.40 7.66
N VAL A 426 -6.35 -18.71 8.80
CA VAL A 426 -7.42 -17.74 9.05
C VAL A 426 -6.90 -16.36 8.74
N MET A 427 -7.66 -15.57 7.99
CA MET A 427 -7.34 -14.17 7.74
C MET A 427 -8.32 -13.27 8.48
N THR A 428 -7.81 -12.26 9.17
CA THR A 428 -8.57 -11.21 9.85
C THR A 428 -8.31 -9.85 9.21
N THR A 429 -9.19 -8.89 9.48
CA THR A 429 -9.00 -7.47 9.17
C THR A 429 -9.42 -6.66 10.39
N PRO A 430 -8.76 -5.52 10.69
CA PRO A 430 -9.27 -4.55 11.66
C PRO A 430 -10.74 -4.17 11.36
N GLU A 431 -11.56 -4.08 12.41
CA GLU A 431 -13.00 -3.82 12.27
C GLU A 431 -13.30 -2.46 11.60
N ALA A 432 -12.41 -1.47 11.77
CA ALA A 432 -12.50 -0.18 11.06
C ALA A 432 -12.50 -0.37 9.52
N TYR A 433 -11.66 -1.27 8.99
CA TYR A 433 -11.56 -1.50 7.55
C TYR A 433 -12.69 -2.38 6.99
N LYS A 434 -13.29 -3.23 7.82
CA LYS A 434 -14.42 -4.09 7.42
C LYS A 434 -15.66 -3.31 7.00
N ARG A 435 -15.79 -2.06 7.44
CA ARG A 435 -16.95 -1.18 7.17
C ARG A 435 -16.58 0.11 6.45
N SER A 436 -15.30 0.37 6.20
CA SER A 436 -14.86 1.54 5.43
C SER A 436 -14.90 1.28 3.92
N GLY A 437 -15.41 2.24 3.15
CA GLY A 437 -15.15 2.29 1.72
C GLY A 437 -13.67 2.52 1.41
N LEU A 438 -13.27 2.23 0.17
CA LEU A 438 -11.92 2.49 -0.34
C LEU A 438 -11.84 3.90 -0.91
N ASN A 439 -10.72 4.58 -0.67
CA ASN A 439 -10.44 5.88 -1.27
C ASN A 439 -9.80 5.66 -2.65
N ILE A 440 -10.57 5.88 -3.72
CA ILE A 440 -10.08 5.71 -5.10
C ILE A 440 -9.84 7.08 -5.73
N LYS A 441 -8.55 7.41 -5.90
CA LYS A 441 -8.08 8.68 -6.45
C LYS A 441 -7.77 8.51 -7.94
N LEU A 442 -8.57 9.12 -8.82
CA LEU A 442 -8.23 9.29 -10.23
C LEU A 442 -7.45 10.60 -10.40
N GLN A 443 -6.12 10.54 -10.30
CA GLN A 443 -5.24 11.71 -10.24
C GLN A 443 -5.08 12.45 -11.58
N LYS A 444 -5.19 11.70 -12.69
CA LYS A 444 -5.00 12.18 -14.07
C LYS A 444 -5.71 11.25 -15.07
N VAL A 445 -6.29 11.85 -16.09
CA VAL A 445 -6.70 11.18 -17.34
C VAL A 445 -5.79 11.64 -18.48
N ASP A 446 -5.06 10.71 -19.10
CA ASP A 446 -4.23 10.95 -20.27
C ASP A 446 -4.99 10.58 -21.56
N VAL A 447 -4.95 11.49 -22.53
CA VAL A 447 -5.60 11.35 -23.84
C VAL A 447 -4.62 11.63 -24.99
N ALA A 448 -3.31 11.66 -24.74
CA ALA A 448 -2.30 11.92 -25.76
C ALA A 448 -2.23 10.85 -26.86
N SER A 449 -2.78 9.65 -26.62
CA SER A 449 -2.87 8.53 -27.58
C SER A 449 -4.30 8.16 -27.97
N PHE A 450 -5.24 9.13 -27.89
CA PHE A 450 -6.66 8.92 -28.19
C PHE A 450 -6.87 8.23 -29.55
N PRO A 451 -7.72 7.19 -29.67
CA PRO A 451 -8.78 6.78 -28.74
C PRO A 451 -8.32 5.95 -27.52
N VAL A 452 -7.03 5.65 -27.38
CA VAL A 452 -6.51 5.01 -26.15
C VAL A 452 -6.45 6.05 -25.03
N VAL A 453 -7.15 5.78 -23.93
CA VAL A 453 -7.19 6.62 -22.73
C VAL A 453 -6.39 5.94 -21.62
N GLY A 454 -5.50 6.69 -20.98
CA GLY A 454 -4.73 6.28 -19.81
C GLY A 454 -5.32 6.87 -18.53
N LEU A 455 -5.51 6.06 -17.49
CA LEU A 455 -5.97 6.50 -16.17
C LEU A 455 -4.89 6.26 -15.12
N PHE A 456 -4.57 7.29 -14.34
CA PHE A 456 -3.66 7.21 -13.20
C PHE A 456 -4.49 7.09 -11.94
N VAL A 457 -4.69 5.84 -11.50
CA VAL A 457 -5.56 5.48 -10.37
C VAL A 457 -4.71 5.12 -9.17
N GLN A 458 -5.07 5.62 -8.00
CA GLN A 458 -4.53 5.17 -6.74
C GLN A 458 -5.67 4.62 -5.89
N ALA A 459 -5.43 3.51 -5.19
CA ALA A 459 -6.37 2.93 -4.25
C ALA A 459 -5.74 2.97 -2.85
N GLU A 460 -6.48 3.50 -1.89
CA GLU A 460 -6.10 3.58 -0.48
C GLU A 460 -7.24 3.09 0.41
N THR A 461 -6.92 2.70 1.64
CA THR A 461 -7.90 2.58 2.74
C THR A 461 -8.34 3.97 3.22
N ARG A 462 -9.36 4.04 4.09
CA ARG A 462 -9.89 5.30 4.65
C ARG A 462 -8.83 6.13 5.40
N ASP A 463 -7.85 5.48 5.99
CA ASP A 463 -6.72 6.07 6.73
C ASP A 463 -5.49 6.34 5.86
N GLY A 464 -5.59 6.14 4.54
CA GLY A 464 -4.56 6.52 3.57
C GLY A 464 -3.48 5.47 3.30
N MET A 465 -3.56 4.27 3.89
CA MET A 465 -2.66 3.18 3.52
C MET A 465 -2.93 2.71 2.10
N ASN A 466 -1.87 2.48 1.33
CA ASN A 466 -1.98 2.04 -0.06
C ASN A 466 -2.53 0.62 -0.18
N LEU A 467 -3.27 0.39 -1.28
CA LEU A 467 -3.71 -0.93 -1.73
C LEU A 467 -2.89 -1.41 -2.93
N PRO A 468 -1.72 -2.04 -2.71
CA PRO A 468 -0.97 -2.69 -3.78
C PRO A 468 -1.56 -4.07 -4.12
N GLY A 469 -1.27 -4.58 -5.32
CA GLY A 469 -1.64 -5.93 -5.75
C GLY A 469 -3.01 -6.11 -6.40
N LEU A 470 -3.76 -5.03 -6.67
CA LEU A 470 -5.04 -5.11 -7.40
C LEU A 470 -4.82 -5.63 -8.83
N SER A 471 -5.78 -6.40 -9.34
CA SER A 471 -5.78 -6.91 -10.71
C SER A 471 -7.01 -6.42 -11.50
N ARG A 472 -7.08 -6.77 -12.78
CA ARG A 472 -8.23 -6.50 -13.67
C ARG A 472 -9.56 -7.15 -13.22
N LYS A 473 -9.56 -7.98 -12.17
CA LYS A 473 -10.79 -8.54 -11.59
C LYS A 473 -11.42 -7.62 -10.57
N GLU A 474 -10.60 -6.85 -9.85
CA GLU A 474 -10.99 -5.95 -8.78
C GLU A 474 -11.32 -4.55 -9.32
N ILE A 475 -10.75 -4.17 -10.48
CA ILE A 475 -10.85 -2.83 -11.07
C ILE A 475 -11.82 -2.80 -12.26
N PHE A 476 -12.77 -1.87 -12.23
CA PHE A 476 -13.82 -1.69 -13.23
C PHE A 476 -13.83 -0.23 -13.71
N VAL A 477 -13.86 0.01 -15.02
CA VAL A 477 -13.88 1.35 -15.62
C VAL A 477 -15.20 1.57 -16.35
N TYR A 478 -15.73 2.79 -16.27
CA TYR A 478 -16.95 3.23 -16.95
C TYR A 478 -16.71 4.58 -17.65
N GLU A 479 -17.25 4.74 -18.85
CA GLU A 479 -17.40 6.05 -19.51
C GLU A 479 -18.87 6.41 -19.59
N ASN A 480 -19.29 7.56 -19.05
CA ASN A 480 -20.69 8.01 -19.06
C ASN A 480 -21.66 6.88 -18.63
N ASP A 481 -21.39 6.28 -17.45
CA ASP A 481 -22.07 5.10 -16.88
C ASP A 481 -21.99 3.77 -17.67
N ARG A 482 -21.32 3.73 -18.83
CA ARG A 482 -21.14 2.50 -19.62
C ARG A 482 -19.87 1.78 -19.25
N ARG A 483 -20.00 0.56 -18.72
CA ARG A 483 -18.86 -0.28 -18.36
C ARG A 483 -17.99 -0.59 -19.57
N ILE A 484 -16.69 -0.32 -19.45
CA ILE A 484 -15.67 -0.61 -20.45
C ILE A 484 -15.21 -2.06 -20.31
N GLY A 485 -15.15 -2.76 -21.44
CA GLY A 485 -14.54 -4.08 -21.55
C GLY A 485 -13.08 -3.99 -21.96
N GLY A 486 -12.25 -4.97 -21.58
CA GLY A 486 -10.88 -5.07 -22.07
C GLY A 486 -9.86 -4.09 -21.47
N VAL A 487 -10.21 -3.42 -20.37
CA VAL A 487 -9.27 -2.58 -19.58
C VAL A 487 -8.00 -3.36 -19.29
N ARG A 488 -6.85 -2.73 -19.56
CA ARG A 488 -5.51 -3.27 -19.30
C ARG A 488 -4.92 -2.52 -18.11
N THR A 489 -4.02 -3.18 -17.39
CA THR A 489 -3.21 -2.59 -16.33
C THR A 489 -1.76 -2.75 -16.75
N ASP A 490 -1.01 -1.64 -16.82
CA ASP A 490 0.38 -1.67 -17.27
C ASP A 490 1.29 -2.25 -16.18
N ASN A 491 2.45 -2.78 -16.60
CA ASN A 491 3.46 -3.24 -15.64
C ASN A 491 4.16 -2.03 -15.01
N MET A 492 3.96 -1.81 -13.71
CA MET A 492 4.62 -0.74 -12.96
C MET A 492 6.10 -0.99 -12.68
N GLU A 493 6.59 -2.24 -12.76
CA GLU A 493 7.97 -2.64 -12.42
C GLU A 493 9.08 -1.80 -13.10
N PRO A 494 9.00 -1.41 -14.38
CA PRO A 494 10.01 -0.55 -15.01
C PRO A 494 10.05 0.86 -14.41
N TYR A 495 8.91 1.37 -13.95
CA TYR A 495 8.82 2.67 -13.28
C TYR A 495 9.34 2.60 -11.84
N GLN A 496 9.08 1.49 -11.11
CA GLN A 496 9.67 1.27 -9.78
C GLN A 496 11.20 1.22 -9.82
N LYS A 497 11.80 0.92 -10.99
CA LYS A 497 13.25 0.92 -11.18
C LYS A 497 13.85 2.32 -11.34
N ARG A 498 13.05 3.38 -11.54
CA ARG A 498 13.46 4.80 -11.58
C ARG A 498 13.21 5.44 -10.21
N THR A 499 14.26 5.93 -9.57
CA THR A 499 14.15 6.82 -8.41
C THR A 499 14.12 8.28 -8.89
N ASN A 500 13.18 9.07 -8.38
CA ASN A 500 13.02 10.49 -8.69
C ASN A 500 13.35 11.33 -7.44
N ILE A 501 14.44 12.10 -7.49
CA ILE A 501 14.98 12.82 -6.34
C ILE A 501 15.06 14.32 -6.63
N VAL A 502 14.56 15.14 -5.71
CA VAL A 502 14.84 16.58 -5.69
C VAL A 502 15.63 16.91 -4.43
N VAL A 503 16.88 17.36 -4.59
CA VAL A 503 17.65 17.90 -3.47
C VAL A 503 17.37 19.39 -3.36
N VAL A 504 16.96 19.86 -2.17
CA VAL A 504 16.88 21.28 -1.84
C VAL A 504 18.10 21.62 -0.99
N LYS A 505 19.02 22.40 -1.55
CA LYS A 505 20.15 22.95 -0.79
C LYS A 505 19.72 24.26 -0.12
N GLU A 506 19.79 24.32 1.21
CA GLU A 506 19.80 25.60 1.93
C GLU A 506 20.94 26.47 1.41
N ASN A 507 20.72 27.78 1.33
CA ASN A 507 21.73 28.72 0.84
C ASN A 507 21.70 30.01 1.67
N SER A 508 21.62 29.81 2.98
CA SER A 508 21.69 30.84 4.01
C SER A 508 23.12 31.34 4.22
N GLU A 509 23.27 32.53 4.79
CA GLU A 509 24.56 33.00 5.31
C GLU A 509 25.09 32.10 6.44
N LYS A 510 24.22 31.55 7.31
CA LYS A 510 24.59 30.66 8.43
C LYS A 510 25.35 29.41 7.98
N LEU A 511 24.92 28.81 6.87
CA LEU A 511 25.54 27.64 6.27
C LEU A 511 26.96 27.92 5.76
N ARG A 512 27.23 29.16 5.34
CA ARG A 512 28.52 29.60 4.81
C ARG A 512 29.45 30.17 5.88
N SER A 513 28.93 30.88 6.88
CA SER A 513 29.75 31.50 7.94
C SER A 513 30.56 30.48 8.75
N GLU A 514 30.14 29.22 8.75
CA GLU A 514 30.84 28.10 9.40
C GLU A 514 31.56 27.15 8.42
N GLY A 515 31.60 27.48 7.12
CA GLY A 515 32.27 26.66 6.09
C GLY A 515 31.60 25.32 5.78
N LEU A 516 30.33 25.12 6.18
CA LEU A 516 29.61 23.88 5.95
C LEU A 516 29.22 23.69 4.47
N ASP A 517 29.10 24.78 3.69
CA ASP A 517 28.81 24.69 2.26
C ASP A 517 29.92 24.05 1.43
N ASP A 518 31.18 24.11 1.90
CA ASP A 518 32.32 23.35 1.36
C ASP A 518 32.26 21.86 1.73
N MET A 519 31.57 21.48 2.82
CA MET A 519 31.43 20.09 3.27
C MET A 519 30.30 19.34 2.57
N ILE A 520 29.24 20.03 2.13
CA ILE A 520 28.06 19.45 1.46
C ILE A 520 28.41 18.45 0.33
N PRO A 521 29.39 18.73 -0.56
CA PRO A 521 29.79 17.76 -1.58
C PRO A 521 30.25 16.41 -1.02
N ALA A 522 31.00 16.40 0.08
CA ALA A 522 31.45 15.15 0.72
C ALA A 522 30.27 14.43 1.40
N VAL A 523 29.44 15.18 2.13
CA VAL A 523 28.24 14.68 2.82
C VAL A 523 27.26 13.98 1.87
N LEU A 524 27.02 14.55 0.69
CA LEU A 524 26.04 14.00 -0.27
C LEU A 524 26.66 13.04 -1.29
N GLN A 525 27.99 12.91 -1.35
CA GLN A 525 28.64 11.98 -2.27
C GLN A 525 28.13 10.53 -2.12
N PRO A 526 27.96 9.94 -0.92
CA PRO A 526 27.44 8.58 -0.74
C PRO A 526 26.08 8.35 -1.42
N MET A 527 25.08 9.21 -1.18
CA MET A 527 23.74 9.06 -1.76
C MET A 527 23.70 9.24 -3.30
N LEU A 528 24.72 9.90 -3.89
CA LEU A 528 24.84 10.07 -5.34
C LEU A 528 25.52 8.89 -6.04
N LEU A 529 26.22 8.00 -5.31
CA LEU A 529 26.92 6.84 -5.88
C LEU A 529 26.01 5.79 -6.55
N PRO A 530 24.79 5.51 -6.07
CA PRO A 530 23.88 4.56 -6.71
C PRO A 530 23.14 5.10 -7.96
N LEU A 531 23.15 6.42 -8.19
CA LEU A 531 22.36 7.05 -9.27
C LEU A 531 22.65 6.42 -10.64
N SER A 532 21.59 5.96 -11.29
CA SER A 532 21.61 5.14 -12.51
C SER A 532 21.32 5.94 -13.79
N VAL A 533 21.07 5.23 -14.90
CA VAL A 533 20.67 5.81 -16.21
C VAL A 533 19.19 6.18 -16.27
N VAL A 534 18.34 5.52 -15.47
CA VAL A 534 16.88 5.68 -15.53
C VAL A 534 16.33 6.69 -14.52
N ASP A 535 17.14 7.05 -13.53
CA ASP A 535 16.80 7.96 -12.42
C ASP A 535 16.69 9.41 -12.88
N ARG A 536 15.87 10.18 -12.18
CA ARG A 536 15.73 11.64 -12.36
C ARG A 536 16.23 12.34 -11.11
N PHE A 537 17.15 13.28 -11.30
CA PHE A 537 17.72 14.07 -10.22
C PHE A 537 17.64 15.56 -10.58
N LYS A 538 17.12 16.34 -9.63
CA LYS A 538 16.98 17.79 -9.73
C LYS A 538 17.62 18.43 -8.50
N LEU A 539 18.28 19.57 -8.68
CA LEU A 539 18.85 20.38 -7.59
C LEU A 539 18.16 21.73 -7.54
N VAL A 540 17.54 22.03 -6.40
CA VAL A 540 16.90 23.30 -6.07
C VAL A 540 17.78 24.05 -5.08
N ARG A 541 17.98 25.35 -5.30
CA ARG A 541 18.63 26.25 -4.34
C ARG A 541 17.57 27.05 -3.60
N SER A 542 17.61 27.02 -2.27
CA SER A 542 16.70 27.78 -1.40
C SER A 542 17.23 29.19 -1.15
N GLY A 543 16.54 30.20 -1.68
CA GLY A 543 16.79 31.61 -1.40
C GLY A 543 15.48 32.38 -1.21
N GLU A 544 15.48 33.70 -1.41
CA GLU A 544 14.25 34.52 -1.46
C GLU A 544 13.29 34.04 -2.55
N GLN A 545 13.83 33.46 -3.62
CA GLN A 545 13.10 32.70 -4.62
C GLN A 545 13.75 31.33 -4.78
N SER A 546 12.95 30.27 -4.73
CA SER A 546 13.37 28.91 -5.04
C SER A 546 13.67 28.78 -6.53
N ARG A 547 14.82 28.19 -6.89
CA ARG A 547 15.22 28.02 -8.29
C ARG A 547 15.76 26.62 -8.53
N LEU A 548 15.25 25.96 -9.57
CA LEU A 548 15.89 24.78 -10.17
C LEU A 548 17.22 25.23 -10.81
N ILE A 549 18.34 24.72 -10.30
CA ILE A 549 19.69 25.07 -10.79
C ILE A 549 20.35 23.92 -11.55
N TYR A 550 19.81 22.71 -11.46
CA TYR A 550 20.27 21.56 -12.23
C TYR A 550 19.15 20.54 -12.43
N GLU A 551 19.10 19.96 -13.62
CA GLU A 551 18.37 18.73 -13.91
C GLU A 551 19.32 17.83 -14.72
N GLY A 552 19.52 16.60 -14.25
CA GLY A 552 20.50 15.67 -14.83
C GLY A 552 21.17 14.79 -13.77
N ARG A 553 22.21 14.08 -14.17
CA ARG A 553 22.84 13.01 -13.35
C ARG A 553 24.37 13.05 -13.33
N GLU A 554 24.99 14.11 -13.83
CA GLU A 554 26.45 14.23 -13.81
C GLU A 554 26.93 14.61 -12.41
N ARG A 555 27.40 13.62 -11.65
CA ARG A 555 27.83 13.78 -10.25
C ARG A 555 28.81 14.94 -10.03
N LYS A 556 29.80 15.11 -10.93
CA LYS A 556 30.76 16.23 -10.86
C LYS A 556 30.06 17.61 -10.98
N GLN A 557 29.07 17.72 -11.86
CA GLN A 557 28.31 18.95 -12.04
C GLN A 557 27.37 19.21 -10.85
N ILE A 558 26.69 18.17 -10.34
CA ILE A 558 25.85 18.24 -9.14
C ILE A 558 26.66 18.78 -7.95
N LEU A 559 27.78 18.13 -7.63
CA LEU A 559 28.64 18.49 -6.50
C LEU A 559 29.19 19.93 -6.64
N LYS A 560 29.60 20.32 -7.85
CA LYS A 560 30.04 21.71 -8.14
C LYS A 560 28.93 22.74 -7.98
N LEU A 561 27.67 22.40 -8.31
CA LEU A 561 26.53 23.33 -8.20
C LEU A 561 26.01 23.44 -6.76
N MET A 562 26.30 22.45 -5.91
CA MET A 562 26.06 22.50 -4.46
C MET A 562 27.01 23.48 -3.75
N SER A 563 28.31 23.45 -4.07
CA SER A 563 29.34 24.31 -3.45
C SER A 563 29.43 25.72 -4.06
N THR A 564 28.50 26.13 -4.93
CA THR A 564 28.52 27.44 -5.59
C THR A 564 27.20 28.20 -5.41
N GLY A 565 27.24 29.52 -5.54
CA GLY A 565 26.09 30.42 -5.45
C GLY A 565 26.27 31.52 -4.41
N GLU A 566 25.67 32.68 -4.66
CA GLU A 566 25.53 33.78 -3.71
C GLU A 566 24.54 33.38 -2.62
N THR A 567 24.91 33.56 -1.34
CA THR A 567 24.05 33.30 -0.18
C THR A 567 23.03 34.41 0.03
N THR A 568 21.96 34.12 0.77
CA THR A 568 20.99 35.13 1.22
C THR A 568 20.81 35.08 2.74
N SER A 569 20.49 36.22 3.34
CA SER A 569 20.06 36.36 4.73
C SER A 569 18.60 35.95 4.95
N ALA A 570 17.79 35.81 3.88
CA ALA A 570 16.36 35.50 3.94
C ALA A 570 15.95 34.30 3.02
N PRO A 571 16.48 33.09 3.23
CA PRO A 571 16.07 31.90 2.48
C PRO A 571 14.66 31.43 2.89
N SER A 572 13.81 31.06 1.91
CA SER A 572 12.54 30.38 2.17
C SER A 572 12.67 28.87 1.98
N LEU A 573 12.85 28.14 3.09
CA LEU A 573 12.69 26.67 3.10
C LEU A 573 11.26 26.27 2.72
N GLY A 574 10.28 27.11 3.06
CA GLY A 574 8.86 26.91 2.77
C GLY A 574 8.55 26.79 1.28
N MET A 575 8.89 27.87 0.56
CA MET A 575 8.73 27.93 -0.89
C MET A 575 9.56 26.85 -1.60
N SER A 576 10.76 26.56 -1.10
CA SER A 576 11.68 25.61 -1.74
C SER A 576 11.26 24.16 -1.57
N SER A 577 10.70 23.80 -0.40
CA SER A 577 10.14 22.47 -0.17
C SER A 577 8.86 22.27 -0.98
N TYR A 578 7.96 23.27 -1.01
CA TYR A 578 6.75 23.24 -1.83
C TYR A 578 7.07 23.10 -3.32
N PHE A 579 8.04 23.88 -3.82
CA PHE A 579 8.52 23.79 -5.20
C PHE A 579 9.12 22.40 -5.50
N ALA A 580 9.95 21.85 -4.61
CA ALA A 580 10.55 20.52 -4.78
C ALA A 580 9.53 19.39 -4.84
N ILE A 581 8.44 19.44 -4.05
CA ILE A 581 7.33 18.48 -4.17
C ILE A 581 6.65 18.63 -5.54
N SER A 582 6.41 19.87 -5.99
CA SER A 582 5.75 20.13 -7.28
C SER A 582 6.51 19.56 -8.49
N GLU A 583 7.85 19.56 -8.42
CA GLU A 583 8.74 18.97 -9.43
C GLU A 583 8.71 17.42 -9.48
N LEU A 584 8.05 16.76 -8.51
CA LEU A 584 7.88 15.30 -8.40
C LEU A 584 6.44 14.82 -8.65
N VAL A 585 5.44 15.71 -8.68
CA VAL A 585 4.01 15.34 -8.81
C VAL A 585 3.73 14.50 -10.07
N SER A 586 4.29 14.94 -11.20
CA SER A 586 4.11 14.29 -12.51
C SER A 586 5.07 13.12 -12.77
N GLU A 587 6.00 12.86 -11.85
CA GLU A 587 6.94 11.75 -11.96
C GLU A 587 6.31 10.43 -11.52
N ILE A 588 6.78 9.32 -12.07
CA ILE A 588 6.30 7.96 -11.79
C ILE A 588 7.48 7.12 -11.27
N GLY A 589 7.21 6.29 -10.26
CA GLY A 589 8.21 5.56 -9.48
C GLY A 589 8.46 6.20 -8.10
N PRO A 590 9.38 5.64 -7.29
CA PRO A 590 9.77 6.21 -6.01
C PRO A 590 10.15 7.69 -6.11
N ARG A 591 9.70 8.49 -5.14
CA ARG A 591 9.83 9.96 -5.12
C ARG A 591 10.23 10.46 -3.74
N GLY A 592 11.30 11.24 -3.67
CA GLY A 592 11.80 11.83 -2.43
C GLY A 592 12.39 13.21 -2.62
N VAL A 593 12.07 14.11 -1.69
CA VAL A 593 12.78 15.37 -1.46
C VAL A 593 13.88 15.12 -0.42
N VAL A 594 15.06 15.68 -0.63
CA VAL A 594 16.15 15.71 0.36
C VAL A 594 16.47 17.16 0.69
N LEU A 595 16.07 17.62 1.87
CA LEU A 595 16.39 18.95 2.38
C LEU A 595 17.79 18.91 3.02
N VAL A 596 18.72 19.71 2.54
CA VAL A 596 20.09 19.79 3.05
C VAL A 596 20.23 21.13 3.74
N VAL A 597 20.25 21.10 5.08
CA VAL A 597 20.04 22.27 5.94
C VAL A 597 21.15 22.42 6.98
N SER A 598 21.42 23.66 7.37
CA SER A 598 22.31 24.00 8.49
C SER A 598 21.81 23.43 9.82
N GLY A 599 20.50 23.27 9.95
CA GLY A 599 19.83 22.97 11.21
C GLY A 599 19.59 24.20 12.09
N ALA A 600 19.95 25.41 11.64
CA ALA A 600 19.80 26.67 12.40
C ALA A 600 18.75 27.64 11.83
N LEU A 601 17.94 27.24 10.85
CA LEU A 601 16.84 28.07 10.35
C LEU A 601 15.54 27.76 11.13
N PRO A 602 14.90 28.76 11.76
CA PRO A 602 13.66 28.54 12.52
C PRO A 602 12.43 28.33 11.62
N GLU A 603 11.31 28.00 12.25
CA GLU A 603 10.02 27.68 11.58
C GLU A 603 9.49 28.81 10.70
N ASP A 604 9.79 30.08 11.01
CA ASP A 604 9.40 31.25 10.22
C ASP A 604 9.96 31.24 8.79
N THR A 605 11.12 30.59 8.57
CA THR A 605 11.70 30.37 7.23
C THR A 605 10.89 29.41 6.35
N PHE A 606 9.88 28.73 6.92
CA PHE A 606 8.88 28.01 6.16
C PHE A 606 7.75 28.92 5.63
N SER A 607 7.74 30.22 5.90
CA SER A 607 6.86 31.17 5.19
C SER A 607 7.15 31.20 3.68
N PRO A 608 6.15 31.23 2.78
CA PRO A 608 4.70 31.34 3.04
C PRO A 608 3.96 29.99 3.18
N TYR A 609 4.67 28.85 3.07
CA TYR A 609 4.10 27.51 3.15
C TYR A 609 4.64 26.78 4.38
N GLY A 610 4.04 27.06 5.54
CA GLY A 610 4.43 26.45 6.82
C GLY A 610 4.45 24.92 6.78
N ILE A 611 5.11 24.30 7.75
CA ILE A 611 5.39 22.86 7.81
C ILE A 611 4.13 22.02 7.56
N ASP A 612 3.00 22.34 8.20
CA ASP A 612 1.73 21.64 7.99
C ASP A 612 1.30 21.59 6.51
N LYS A 613 1.45 22.70 5.77
CA LYS A 613 1.09 22.77 4.34
C LYS A 613 2.03 21.93 3.47
N ILE A 614 3.31 21.88 3.83
CA ILE A 614 4.30 21.03 3.17
C ILE A 614 4.00 19.55 3.43
N VAL A 615 3.73 19.18 4.69
CA VAL A 615 3.35 17.82 5.08
C VAL A 615 2.04 17.40 4.38
N GLN A 616 1.03 18.27 4.32
CA GLN A 616 -0.22 18.02 3.59
C GLN A 616 0.04 17.79 2.10
N TYR A 617 0.88 18.60 1.46
CA TYR A 617 1.20 18.45 0.04
C TYR A 617 1.99 17.16 -0.24
N ALA A 618 3.00 16.87 0.58
CA ALA A 618 3.83 15.67 0.51
C ALA A 618 2.97 14.40 0.68
N ARG A 619 2.09 14.35 1.68
CA ARG A 619 1.15 13.24 1.90
C ARG A 619 0.14 13.08 0.76
N ALA A 620 -0.47 14.17 0.29
CA ALA A 620 -1.43 14.14 -0.81
C ALA A 620 -0.82 13.60 -2.12
N GLN A 621 0.51 13.71 -2.27
CA GLN A 621 1.27 13.27 -3.44
C GLN A 621 2.08 11.99 -3.22
N GLN A 622 2.15 11.46 -2.00
CA GLN A 622 3.05 10.38 -1.57
C GLN A 622 4.51 10.63 -1.97
N VAL A 623 5.05 11.73 -1.45
CA VAL A 623 6.46 12.14 -1.61
C VAL A 623 7.08 12.23 -0.21
N GLN A 624 8.20 11.52 0.01
CA GLN A 624 8.93 11.62 1.28
C GLN A 624 9.73 12.92 1.35
N ILE A 625 9.91 13.47 2.55
CA ILE A 625 10.87 14.54 2.81
C ILE A 625 11.92 14.04 3.80
N HIS A 626 13.11 13.75 3.30
CA HIS A 626 14.27 13.44 4.12
C HIS A 626 15.02 14.73 4.46
N VAL A 627 15.56 14.84 5.66
CA VAL A 627 16.32 16.02 6.11
C VAL A 627 17.74 15.60 6.47
N VAL A 628 18.73 16.16 5.78
CA VAL A 628 20.15 16.07 6.12
C VAL A 628 20.57 17.36 6.82
N SER A 629 20.84 17.27 8.12
CA SER A 629 21.08 18.40 9.01
C SER A 629 22.52 18.44 9.53
N PHE A 630 23.11 19.62 9.58
CA PHE A 630 24.41 19.87 10.25
C PHE A 630 24.29 20.16 11.76
N GLU A 631 23.08 20.19 12.33
CA GLU A 631 22.83 20.35 13.78
C GLU A 631 23.44 21.61 14.42
N GLN A 632 23.55 22.72 13.68
CA GLN A 632 24.03 24.01 14.21
C GLN A 632 23.19 24.51 15.41
N ASP A 633 21.87 24.28 15.40
CA ASP A 633 20.98 24.57 16.51
C ASP A 633 20.31 23.26 16.97
N ARG A 634 20.47 22.93 18.26
CA ARG A 634 19.92 21.70 18.84
C ARG A 634 18.46 21.82 19.21
N ASP A 635 17.98 23.03 19.50
CA ASP A 635 16.59 23.26 19.89
C ASP A 635 15.63 23.15 18.68
N LEU A 636 16.18 23.24 17.46
CA LEU A 636 15.47 23.04 16.19
C LEU A 636 15.48 21.59 15.67
N ILE A 637 16.24 20.67 16.28
CA ILE A 637 16.23 19.25 15.86
C ILE A 637 14.82 18.64 15.85
N PRO A 638 13.95 18.85 16.87
CA PRO A 638 12.59 18.33 16.86
C PRO A 638 11.73 18.84 15.69
N LEU A 639 11.94 20.08 15.23
CA LEU A 639 11.21 20.68 14.11
C LEU A 639 11.49 19.92 12.80
N TYR A 640 12.76 19.64 12.54
CA TYR A 640 13.19 18.91 11.35
C TYR A 640 12.85 17.41 11.41
N GLN A 641 12.87 16.83 12.61
CA GLN A 641 12.39 15.45 12.85
C GLN A 641 10.88 15.33 12.63
N ASP A 642 10.08 16.29 13.09
CA ASP A 642 8.63 16.30 12.87
C ASP A 642 8.29 16.36 11.38
N LEU A 643 8.91 17.29 10.64
CA LEU A 643 8.75 17.41 9.18
C LEU A 643 9.09 16.11 8.45
N ALA A 644 10.22 15.47 8.79
CA ALA A 644 10.64 14.24 8.15
C ALA A 644 9.68 13.08 8.45
N HIS A 645 9.49 12.76 9.74
CA HIS A 645 8.67 11.62 10.16
C HIS A 645 7.20 11.75 9.75
N ARG A 646 6.64 12.97 9.69
CA ARG A 646 5.26 13.17 9.22
C ARG A 646 5.10 12.94 7.71
N THR A 647 6.18 12.82 6.95
CA THR A 647 6.15 12.53 5.50
C THR A 647 6.78 11.18 5.15
N ASP A 648 6.91 10.28 6.12
CA ASP A 648 7.56 8.96 5.97
C ASP A 648 9.04 9.06 5.54
N GLY A 649 9.65 10.24 5.72
CA GLY A 649 11.07 10.49 5.51
C GLY A 649 11.87 10.43 6.81
N GLU A 650 13.20 10.45 6.67
CA GLU A 650 14.14 10.37 7.79
C GLU A 650 14.85 11.68 8.08
N TYR A 651 15.15 11.89 9.37
CA TYR A 651 16.11 12.88 9.81
C TYR A 651 17.50 12.25 9.94
N LEU A 652 18.48 12.83 9.25
CA LEU A 652 19.84 12.34 9.09
C LEU A 652 20.85 13.40 9.51
N ARG A 653 21.89 12.98 10.23
CA ARG A 653 23.04 13.83 10.53
C ARG A 653 23.98 13.89 9.34
N ALA A 654 24.46 15.08 8.99
CA ALA A 654 25.36 15.29 7.86
C ALA A 654 26.68 14.48 7.93
N PHE A 655 27.09 14.04 9.12
CA PHE A 655 28.33 13.26 9.32
C PHE A 655 28.09 11.77 9.60
N ASP A 656 26.86 11.27 9.41
CA ASP A 656 26.55 9.84 9.46
C ASP A 656 26.66 9.22 8.06
N GLU A 657 27.90 8.84 7.68
CA GLU A 657 28.18 8.26 6.35
C GLU A 657 27.38 6.99 6.06
N THR A 658 27.06 6.19 7.08
CA THR A 658 26.29 4.95 6.95
C THR A 658 24.85 5.28 6.56
N ALA A 659 24.18 6.13 7.35
CA ALA A 659 22.79 6.48 7.08
C ALA A 659 22.63 7.25 5.75
N LEU A 660 23.60 8.09 5.38
CA LEU A 660 23.63 8.81 4.10
C LEU A 660 23.88 7.91 2.88
N LYS A 661 24.65 6.83 3.04
CA LYS A 661 24.83 5.80 2.00
C LYS A 661 23.52 5.07 1.70
N ASP A 662 22.74 4.79 2.74
CA ASP A 662 21.50 4.01 2.63
C ASP A 662 20.28 4.85 2.18
N LEU A 663 20.34 6.18 2.32
CA LEU A 663 19.26 7.12 1.93
C LEU A 663 18.69 6.87 0.51
N TYR A 664 19.53 6.59 -0.49
CA TYR A 664 19.02 6.27 -1.84
C TYR A 664 18.14 5.01 -1.85
N ALA A 665 18.54 3.97 -1.11
CA ALA A 665 17.79 2.73 -1.00
C ALA A 665 16.46 2.95 -0.24
N LYS A 666 16.47 3.80 0.79
CA LYS A 666 15.26 4.16 1.57
C LYS A 666 14.26 4.99 0.77
N ILE A 667 14.72 5.96 -0.05
CA ILE A 667 13.83 6.67 -0.98
C ILE A 667 13.21 5.67 -1.98
N ARG A 668 14.02 4.71 -2.46
CA ARG A 668 13.63 3.71 -3.48
C ARG A 668 12.67 2.62 -2.96
N SER A 669 12.75 2.23 -1.69
CA SER A 669 11.90 1.18 -1.12
C SER A 669 10.41 1.58 -1.07
N HIS A 670 10.13 2.87 -1.00
CA HIS A 670 8.79 3.45 -1.12
C HIS A 670 8.31 3.44 -2.58
N THR A 671 7.78 2.30 -3.01
CA THR A 671 7.24 2.11 -4.36
C THR A 671 6.04 3.00 -4.65
N ASP A 672 5.93 3.46 -5.89
CA ASP A 672 4.75 4.18 -6.41
C ASP A 672 3.52 3.26 -6.41
N SER A 673 2.52 3.60 -5.62
CA SER A 673 1.30 2.81 -5.40
C SER A 673 0.28 2.90 -6.54
N ARG A 674 0.51 3.75 -7.53
CA ARG A 674 -0.45 4.04 -8.60
C ARG A 674 -0.52 2.94 -9.64
N TYR A 675 -1.73 2.72 -10.13
CA TYR A 675 -2.06 1.86 -11.26
C TYR A 675 -2.23 2.73 -12.50
N ILE A 676 -1.53 2.36 -13.57
CA ILE A 676 -1.79 2.89 -14.91
C ILE A 676 -2.75 1.92 -15.60
N LEU A 677 -3.97 2.38 -15.86
CA LEU A 677 -4.98 1.62 -16.61
C LEU A 677 -5.08 2.16 -18.02
N THR A 678 -5.17 1.30 -19.02
CA THR A 678 -5.38 1.71 -20.43
C THR A 678 -6.59 1.03 -21.04
N TYR A 679 -7.38 1.78 -21.80
CA TYR A 679 -8.56 1.27 -22.51
C TYR A 679 -8.86 2.07 -23.77
N ASP A 680 -9.64 1.48 -24.68
CA ASP A 680 -10.11 2.12 -25.90
C ASP A 680 -11.46 2.83 -25.63
N SER A 681 -11.52 4.14 -25.83
CA SER A 681 -12.71 4.96 -25.56
C SER A 681 -13.89 4.61 -26.49
N LEU A 682 -15.10 4.68 -25.95
CA LEU A 682 -16.36 4.62 -26.70
C LEU A 682 -16.64 5.92 -27.47
N ALA A 683 -15.93 7.00 -27.16
CA ALA A 683 -16.07 8.28 -27.86
C ALA A 683 -15.31 8.27 -29.19
N GLY A 684 -15.99 8.69 -30.26
CA GLY A 684 -15.36 8.93 -31.56
C GLY A 684 -15.18 10.42 -31.85
N GLN A 685 -14.51 10.75 -32.96
CA GLN A 685 -14.30 12.12 -33.45
C GLN A 685 -15.61 12.94 -33.61
N SER A 686 -16.75 12.27 -33.80
CA SER A 686 -18.08 12.91 -33.81
C SER A 686 -18.49 13.56 -32.48
N LEU A 687 -17.76 13.30 -31.40
CA LEU A 687 -17.97 13.87 -30.06
C LEU A 687 -16.85 14.87 -29.68
N LYS A 688 -16.03 15.34 -30.63
CA LYS A 688 -14.99 16.37 -30.42
C LYS A 688 -15.49 17.53 -29.54
N ASP A 689 -14.65 17.96 -28.61
CA ASP A 689 -14.94 19.02 -27.62
C ASP A 689 -16.13 18.74 -26.68
N ARG A 690 -16.70 17.53 -26.66
CA ARG A 690 -17.58 17.08 -25.57
C ARG A 690 -16.75 16.50 -24.43
N TYR A 691 -17.25 16.68 -23.21
CA TYR A 691 -16.72 16.01 -22.03
C TYR A 691 -17.17 14.55 -22.00
N VAL A 692 -16.30 13.68 -21.51
CA VAL A 692 -16.57 12.28 -21.18
C VAL A 692 -16.28 12.12 -19.69
N ASP A 693 -17.30 11.69 -18.95
CA ASP A 693 -17.16 11.32 -17.55
C ASP A 693 -16.51 9.94 -17.45
N VAL A 694 -15.55 9.78 -16.56
CA VAL A 694 -14.83 8.52 -16.33
C VAL A 694 -14.91 8.14 -14.86
N ARG A 695 -15.45 6.96 -14.58
CA ARG A 695 -15.53 6.38 -13.25
C ARG A 695 -14.71 5.10 -13.16
N VAL A 696 -13.99 4.93 -12.05
CA VAL A 696 -13.26 3.72 -11.69
C VAL A 696 -13.83 3.19 -10.38
N GLU A 697 -14.36 1.97 -10.41
CA GLU A 697 -14.82 1.25 -9.24
C GLU A 697 -13.78 0.18 -8.89
N VAL A 698 -13.45 0.05 -7.61
CA VAL A 698 -12.58 -1.00 -7.08
C VAL A 698 -13.35 -1.82 -6.07
N HIS A 699 -13.30 -3.14 -6.19
CA HIS A 699 -13.86 -4.10 -5.23
C HIS A 699 -12.75 -5.01 -4.70
N PHE A 700 -12.42 -4.91 -3.41
CA PHE A 700 -11.32 -5.67 -2.81
C PHE A 700 -11.71 -6.17 -1.42
N GLN A 701 -11.60 -7.48 -1.19
CA GLN A 701 -11.85 -8.14 0.11
C GLN A 701 -13.10 -7.63 0.87
N ASN A 702 -14.27 -7.67 0.23
CA ASN A 702 -15.57 -7.20 0.75
C ASN A 702 -15.72 -5.68 0.95
N THR A 703 -14.68 -4.88 0.68
CA THR A 703 -14.75 -3.43 0.60
C THR A 703 -14.85 -2.96 -0.86
N SER A 704 -15.33 -1.75 -1.06
CA SER A 704 -15.34 -1.11 -2.39
C SER A 704 -15.17 0.39 -2.29
N GLY A 705 -14.75 1.02 -3.38
CA GLY A 705 -14.64 2.47 -3.49
C GLY A 705 -14.73 2.95 -4.93
N VAL A 706 -14.97 4.26 -5.09
CA VAL A 706 -15.30 4.88 -6.36
C VAL A 706 -14.46 6.13 -6.59
N GLY A 707 -13.76 6.17 -7.72
CA GLY A 707 -12.99 7.33 -8.17
C GLY A 707 -13.58 7.90 -9.45
N ASP A 708 -13.79 9.21 -9.50
CA ASP A 708 -14.39 9.91 -10.64
C ASP A 708 -13.47 11.01 -11.20
N GLY A 709 -13.57 11.22 -12.51
CA GLY A 709 -12.79 12.18 -13.28
C GLY A 709 -13.30 12.23 -14.72
N GLY A 710 -12.46 12.65 -15.67
CA GLY A 710 -12.89 12.77 -17.05
C GLY A 710 -11.96 13.59 -17.94
N PHE A 711 -12.39 13.75 -19.19
CA PHE A 711 -11.63 14.40 -20.24
C PHE A 711 -12.54 15.07 -21.27
N PHE A 712 -11.99 15.94 -22.11
CA PHE A 712 -12.65 16.38 -23.34
C PHE A 712 -12.11 15.56 -24.51
N VAL A 713 -13.00 15.07 -25.39
CA VAL A 713 -12.61 14.35 -26.61
C VAL A 713 -11.68 15.24 -27.43
N PRO A 714 -10.41 14.82 -27.67
CA PRO A 714 -9.46 15.62 -28.42
C PRO A 714 -9.95 15.91 -29.83
N GLY A 715 -9.56 17.07 -30.36
CA GLY A 715 -9.60 17.31 -31.79
C GLY A 715 -8.39 16.70 -32.50
N GLU A 716 -8.54 16.50 -33.82
CA GLU A 716 -7.40 16.58 -34.76
C GLU A 716 -6.58 17.86 -34.54
#